data_AF-A0A1Q5SQU6-F1
#
_entry.id   AF-A0A1Q5SQU6-F1
#
_cell.length_a   1.000
_cell.length_b   1.000
_cell.length_c   1.000
_cell.angle_alpha   90.00
_cell.angle_beta   90.00
_cell.angle_gamma   90.00
#
_symmetry.space_group_name_H-M   'P 1'
#
loop_
_entity.id
_entity.type
_entity.pdbx_description
1 polymer ?
#
loop_
_entity_poly.entity_id
_entity_poly.type
_entity_poly.pdbx_seq_one_letter_code
_entity_poly.pdbx_strand_id
1 'polypeptide(L)'
;MGFDDVSSGPDSSKIMESDGDKKVYAAAPPPFEKDIVGEMSEAERHIYDHGIKKFSRLGWKRLTVVLIVEAIALGSLSIPSTFAALGMVAGVISCVGLGLVAIYTSYIVGQVKLAYPEVANYADAGRLMWGRFGYELINLMLALQLIFLTGSHCLTGTIAFQNITESGICSVIFGVVSAIILLLLAIPPSFTEVAILGYVDFASIVFAIGITIIGTGVQATNAPGGLAAVDWSAWPKPGLTFTEAFIAISNIIFAYSFAMCQFSFMDEMHTPSDFPKSIWTLGITEIIIYTVTGATIYAFVGQDVQSPALLSAGSTLSRVAFGVALPVIFISGSINTVVFGRLVHGRIFANSPIRFINTKMGWITWLGVIAAATIIAFIIAEVIPFFSDLLSISSALFISGFSFYFPSLMWFLLIRKGSWTEPQNLILAIINAFIGLIGLIILVAGTYSSIDDIGVCGTGAYYCAAPSCLFQYGPACDANQTPAGINTTSVPRPKLGSTPYGVSIRDCSIPGKVALTFDDGPYIYTSALLDILKSKGVKATFFLVGNNGGKGQINDPKTGYPALIQRMYSEGHQIGSHTWSHADLSTLNRQQRYDQVVKNEIALTDILGFFPTYLRPPYESCNADCLNDLRDLGYHVANYDIDTLDWQGDYGHSQGIFSSGLKAASAGHGFISLAHDIHDKTVHTFASYMIDTLHAAGFTTALYGECMNDPPENWYRNSITGQPYNGSLSHNSSSASTAKSVSASSNSTTTNTIHTLSTSTSSPTPSAVDGGEGAFGSRTGNATSGGASGTNSTNVTNSTIAKSQSASGGATKLSTTAGKLGELGLTWGLLSWMFLTWA
;
A
#
# COMPACT_ATOMS: atom_id res chain seq x y z
N MET A 1 -30.85 -13.40 69.36
CA MET A 1 -31.41 -14.67 69.89
C MET A 1 -30.33 -15.72 69.71
N GLY A 2 -29.84 -16.27 70.82
CA GLY A 2 -28.54 -16.96 70.89
C GLY A 2 -28.61 -18.49 70.89
N PHE A 3 -27.59 -19.05 71.58
CA PHE A 3 -27.24 -20.47 71.82
C PHE A 3 -26.42 -21.13 70.68
N ASP A 4 -25.33 -21.86 70.90
CA ASP A 4 -24.48 -22.12 72.07
C ASP A 4 -23.21 -22.85 71.58
N ASP A 5 -22.28 -23.02 72.52
CA ASP A 5 -20.86 -23.38 72.41
C ASP A 5 -20.58 -24.92 72.46
N VAL A 6 -19.29 -25.29 72.35
CA VAL A 6 -18.65 -26.56 72.82
C VAL A 6 -18.59 -27.79 71.88
N SER A 7 -17.39 -28.18 71.42
CA SER A 7 -16.61 -29.28 72.03
C SER A 7 -15.41 -29.76 71.20
N SER A 8 -14.44 -30.25 71.95
CA SER A 8 -13.03 -30.58 71.71
C SER A 8 -12.73 -31.97 71.13
N GLY A 9 -11.71 -32.04 70.23
CA GLY A 9 -10.72 -33.14 70.08
C GLY A 9 -11.22 -34.54 69.63
N PRO A 10 -10.34 -35.46 69.17
CA PRO A 10 -8.96 -35.59 69.60
C PRO A 10 -7.90 -35.86 68.51
N ASP A 11 -6.69 -35.87 69.06
CA ASP A 11 -5.37 -36.32 68.65
C ASP A 11 -5.24 -37.51 67.68
N SER A 12 -4.11 -37.44 67.00
CA SER A 12 -3.45 -38.36 66.10
C SER A 12 -3.29 -39.81 66.63
N SER A 13 -3.05 -40.72 65.66
CA SER A 13 -2.66 -42.14 65.79
C SER A 13 -3.76 -43.20 65.68
N LYS A 14 -4.00 -43.67 64.45
CA LYS A 14 -4.26 -45.09 64.15
C LYS A 14 -4.07 -45.36 62.66
N ILE A 15 -2.98 -46.05 62.37
CA ILE A 15 -2.65 -46.64 61.06
C ILE A 15 -3.43 -47.95 60.94
N MET A 16 -4.28 -48.07 59.92
CA MET A 16 -4.68 -49.36 59.34
C MET A 16 -4.74 -49.18 57.82
N GLU A 17 -3.88 -49.92 57.11
CA GLU A 17 -3.96 -50.14 55.68
C GLU A 17 -5.26 -50.89 55.33
N SER A 18 -6.01 -50.39 54.36
CA SER A 18 -6.20 -51.06 53.06
C SER A 18 -7.14 -50.29 52.14
N ASP A 19 -6.76 -50.27 50.87
CA ASP A 19 -7.59 -50.25 49.65
C ASP A 19 -7.85 -48.93 48.91
N GLY A 20 -7.37 -48.90 47.66
CA GLY A 20 -8.07 -48.32 46.52
C GLY A 20 -7.98 -46.81 46.26
N ASP A 21 -6.97 -46.42 45.47
CA ASP A 21 -6.97 -45.33 44.46
C ASP A 21 -7.95 -44.14 44.65
N LYS A 22 -7.39 -43.01 45.10
CA LYS A 22 -7.74 -41.63 44.67
C LYS A 22 -6.68 -40.67 45.19
N LYS A 23 -5.59 -40.49 44.44
CA LYS A 23 -4.64 -39.40 44.69
C LYS A 23 -5.30 -38.08 44.28
N VAL A 24 -5.71 -37.30 45.26
CA VAL A 24 -5.95 -35.86 45.12
C VAL A 24 -4.59 -35.22 44.85
N TYR A 25 -4.33 -34.86 43.60
CA TYR A 25 -3.13 -34.10 43.23
C TYR A 25 -3.35 -32.65 43.66
N ALA A 26 -2.91 -32.31 44.87
CA ALA A 26 -2.53 -30.94 45.16
C ALA A 26 -1.35 -30.61 44.24
N ALA A 27 -1.51 -29.60 43.38
CA ALA A 27 -0.49 -29.16 42.46
C ALA A 27 0.81 -28.85 43.23
N ALA A 28 1.86 -29.63 42.99
CA ALA A 28 3.19 -29.28 43.45
C ALA A 28 3.69 -28.12 42.55
N PRO A 29 4.27 -27.06 43.12
CA PRO A 29 4.89 -26.01 42.31
C PRO A 29 6.07 -26.60 41.51
N PRO A 30 6.39 -26.03 40.33
CA PRO A 30 7.43 -26.50 39.43
C PRO A 30 8.76 -26.79 40.15
N PRO A 31 9.55 -27.76 39.65
CA PRO A 31 10.75 -28.27 40.34
C PRO A 31 11.89 -27.24 40.52
N PHE A 32 11.81 -26.06 39.88
CA PHE A 32 12.76 -24.95 40.06
C PHE A 32 12.33 -23.91 41.12
N GLU A 33 11.14 -24.06 41.71
CA GLU A 33 10.54 -23.04 42.59
C GLU A 33 10.79 -23.31 44.09
N LYS A 34 11.13 -24.55 44.45
CA LYS A 34 11.45 -24.93 45.84
C LYS A 34 12.68 -24.21 46.41
N ASP A 35 13.65 -23.88 45.58
CA ASP A 35 14.90 -23.27 46.03
C ASP A 35 14.73 -21.76 46.33
N ILE A 36 13.78 -21.08 45.68
CA ILE A 36 13.52 -19.64 45.89
C ILE A 36 12.60 -19.42 47.11
N VAL A 37 11.57 -20.27 47.28
CA VAL A 37 10.61 -20.15 48.39
C VAL A 37 11.28 -20.38 49.75
N GLY A 38 12.39 -21.11 49.80
CA GLY A 38 13.19 -21.33 51.00
C GLY A 38 13.94 -20.09 51.51
N GLU A 39 14.26 -19.14 50.62
CA GLU A 39 15.06 -17.95 50.93
C GLU A 39 14.23 -16.66 51.12
N MET A 40 12.91 -16.72 50.91
CA MET A 40 12.02 -15.55 50.99
C MET A 40 11.66 -15.20 52.43
N SER A 41 11.70 -13.90 52.76
CA SER A 41 11.17 -13.38 54.02
C SER A 41 9.65 -13.57 54.12
N GLU A 42 9.10 -13.51 55.32
CA GLU A 42 7.66 -13.67 55.58
C GLU A 42 6.80 -12.65 54.80
N ALA A 43 7.31 -11.42 54.64
CA ALA A 43 6.66 -10.38 53.85
C ALA A 43 6.66 -10.70 52.35
N GLU A 44 7.74 -11.27 51.83
CA GLU A 44 7.85 -11.70 50.43
C GLU A 44 6.97 -12.93 50.15
N ARG A 45 6.87 -13.88 51.09
CA ARG A 45 5.92 -15.00 51.01
C ARG A 45 4.48 -14.52 51.02
N HIS A 46 4.13 -13.54 51.85
CA HIS A 46 2.78 -13.00 51.88
C HIS A 46 2.43 -12.24 50.59
N ILE A 47 3.38 -11.50 49.99
CA ILE A 47 3.21 -10.86 48.66
C ILE A 47 3.09 -11.91 47.55
N TYR A 48 3.88 -12.99 47.62
CA TYR A 48 3.87 -14.10 46.67
C TYR A 48 2.56 -14.90 46.72
N ASP A 49 2.10 -15.29 47.91
CA ASP A 49 0.82 -15.99 48.11
C ASP A 49 -0.38 -15.12 47.72
N HIS A 50 -0.31 -13.80 48.01
CA HIS A 50 -1.34 -12.86 47.60
C HIS A 50 -1.30 -12.57 46.08
N GLY A 51 -0.14 -12.71 45.45
CA GLY A 51 0.05 -12.70 43.99
C GLY A 51 -0.58 -13.91 43.33
N ILE A 52 -0.27 -15.13 43.79
CA ILE A 52 -0.84 -16.38 43.26
C ILE A 52 -2.37 -16.40 43.41
N LYS A 53 -2.92 -15.98 44.56
CA LYS A 53 -4.38 -15.87 44.76
C LYS A 53 -5.05 -14.77 43.92
N LYS A 54 -4.31 -13.79 43.41
CA LYS A 54 -4.83 -12.74 42.52
C LYS A 54 -5.01 -13.25 41.08
N PHE A 55 -4.20 -14.20 40.63
CA PHE A 55 -4.23 -14.75 39.26
C PHE A 55 -5.13 -15.99 39.09
N SER A 56 -5.61 -16.64 40.16
CA SER A 56 -6.44 -17.86 40.09
C SER A 56 -7.96 -17.62 40.22
N ARG A 57 -8.52 -16.60 39.55
CA ARG A 57 -9.93 -16.16 39.73
C ARG A 57 -10.76 -16.14 38.45
N LEU A 58 -10.21 -16.49 37.29
CA LEU A 58 -10.93 -16.37 36.04
C LEU A 58 -11.84 -17.59 35.80
N GLY A 59 -13.16 -17.36 35.77
CA GLY A 59 -14.13 -18.36 35.35
C GLY A 59 -14.29 -18.37 33.83
N TRP A 60 -14.72 -19.50 33.27
CA TRP A 60 -14.84 -19.69 31.82
C TRP A 60 -15.64 -18.60 31.11
N LYS A 61 -16.71 -18.07 31.72
CA LYS A 61 -17.52 -16.99 31.15
C LYS A 61 -16.74 -15.68 30.96
N ARG A 62 -15.94 -15.29 31.95
CA ARG A 62 -15.12 -14.07 31.87
C ARG A 62 -13.98 -14.26 30.90
N LEU A 63 -13.38 -15.45 30.89
CA LEU A 63 -12.36 -15.80 29.91
C LEU A 63 -12.91 -15.74 28.47
N THR A 64 -14.10 -16.27 28.22
CA THR A 64 -14.73 -16.20 26.90
C THR A 64 -14.83 -14.76 26.41
N VAL A 65 -15.21 -13.82 27.28
CA VAL A 65 -15.26 -12.41 26.90
C VAL A 65 -13.87 -11.88 26.56
N VAL A 66 -12.85 -12.16 27.37
CA VAL A 66 -11.47 -11.73 27.10
C VAL A 66 -10.97 -12.27 25.75
N LEU A 67 -11.25 -13.53 25.46
CA LEU A 67 -10.89 -14.15 24.17
C LEU A 67 -11.62 -13.52 22.99
N ILE A 68 -12.92 -13.21 23.15
CA ILE A 68 -13.72 -12.54 22.11
C ILE A 68 -13.13 -11.15 21.80
N VAL A 69 -12.75 -10.40 22.83
CA VAL A 69 -12.13 -9.07 22.70
C VAL A 69 -10.83 -9.15 21.92
N GLU A 70 -9.97 -10.11 22.25
CA GLU A 70 -8.67 -10.28 21.57
C GLU A 70 -8.85 -10.73 20.12
N ALA A 71 -9.76 -11.68 19.88
CA ALA A 71 -9.85 -12.36 18.59
C ALA A 71 -10.67 -11.57 17.56
N ILE A 72 -11.79 -10.96 17.96
CA ILE A 72 -12.66 -10.16 17.10
C ILE A 72 -12.16 -8.72 17.09
N ALA A 73 -11.01 -8.52 16.46
CA ALA A 73 -10.42 -7.20 16.23
C ALA A 73 -10.24 -6.97 14.72
N LEU A 74 -9.00 -6.87 14.25
CA LEU A 74 -8.65 -6.54 12.86
C LEU A 74 -9.05 -7.61 11.86
N GLY A 75 -9.09 -8.89 12.26
CA GLY A 75 -9.40 -10.01 11.37
C GLY A 75 -10.73 -9.82 10.65
N SER A 76 -11.76 -9.39 11.38
CA SER A 76 -13.11 -9.11 10.88
C SER A 76 -13.14 -8.10 9.72
N LEU A 77 -12.22 -7.13 9.73
CA LEU A 77 -12.17 -6.04 8.74
C LEU A 77 -11.56 -6.48 7.42
N SER A 78 -10.84 -7.60 7.38
CA SER A 78 -10.26 -8.14 6.14
C SER A 78 -11.19 -9.12 5.42
N ILE A 79 -12.11 -9.77 6.15
CA ILE A 79 -12.96 -10.86 5.62
C ILE A 79 -13.79 -10.46 4.40
N PRO A 80 -14.42 -9.27 4.31
CA PRO A 80 -15.17 -8.90 3.11
C PRO A 80 -14.33 -8.93 1.82
N SER A 81 -13.06 -8.51 1.88
CA SER A 81 -12.17 -8.56 0.72
C SER A 81 -11.84 -10.00 0.31
N THR A 82 -11.82 -10.94 1.25
CA THR A 82 -11.60 -12.37 0.95
C THR A 82 -12.80 -12.96 0.21
N PHE A 83 -14.02 -12.51 0.54
CA PHE A 83 -15.25 -12.89 -0.17
C PHE A 83 -15.28 -12.29 -1.58
N ALA A 84 -14.77 -11.07 -1.77
CA ALA A 84 -14.62 -10.49 -3.11
C ALA A 84 -13.67 -11.30 -4.00
N ALA A 85 -12.53 -11.75 -3.45
CA ALA A 85 -11.59 -12.60 -4.18
C ALA A 85 -12.14 -14.01 -4.48
N LEU A 86 -12.62 -14.71 -3.45
CA LEU A 86 -13.01 -16.12 -3.55
C LEU A 86 -14.44 -16.35 -4.06
N GLY A 87 -15.29 -15.32 -4.02
CA GLY A 87 -16.73 -15.44 -4.25
C GLY A 87 -17.49 -15.97 -3.03
N MET A 88 -18.82 -15.86 -3.06
CA MET A 88 -19.68 -16.16 -1.91
C MET A 88 -19.53 -17.60 -1.41
N VAL A 89 -19.55 -18.58 -2.32
CA VAL A 89 -19.57 -20.01 -1.93
C VAL A 89 -18.25 -20.41 -1.29
N ALA A 90 -17.13 -20.12 -1.95
CA ALA A 90 -15.81 -20.48 -1.43
C ALA A 90 -15.46 -19.65 -0.19
N GLY A 91 -15.88 -18.38 -0.12
CA GLY A 91 -15.75 -17.53 1.07
C GLY A 91 -16.44 -18.13 2.30
N VAL A 92 -17.71 -18.52 2.18
CA VAL A 92 -18.46 -19.16 3.28
C VAL A 92 -17.83 -20.50 3.68
N ILE A 93 -17.53 -21.37 2.71
CA ILE A 93 -16.95 -22.69 2.99
C ILE A 93 -15.59 -22.54 3.70
N SER A 94 -14.74 -21.62 3.23
CA SER A 94 -13.42 -21.39 3.84
C SER A 94 -13.54 -20.79 5.23
N CYS A 95 -14.42 -19.79 5.41
CA CYS A 95 -14.63 -19.13 6.70
C CYS A 95 -15.16 -20.12 7.76
N VAL A 96 -16.19 -20.90 7.44
CA VAL A 96 -16.76 -21.90 8.35
C VAL A 96 -15.80 -23.07 8.57
N GLY A 97 -15.22 -23.60 7.48
CA GLY A 97 -14.33 -24.76 7.53
C GLY A 97 -13.07 -24.50 8.34
N LEU A 98 -12.38 -23.38 8.08
CA LEU A 98 -11.19 -23.00 8.85
C LEU A 98 -11.53 -22.64 10.30
N GLY A 99 -12.69 -22.04 10.56
CA GLY A 99 -13.17 -21.81 11.93
C GLY A 99 -13.38 -23.10 12.72
N LEU A 100 -13.99 -24.13 12.10
CA LEU A 100 -14.15 -25.45 12.72
C LEU A 100 -12.79 -26.12 12.99
N VAL A 101 -11.84 -25.97 12.07
CA VAL A 101 -10.46 -26.45 12.28
C VAL A 101 -9.80 -25.72 13.45
N ALA A 102 -9.94 -24.39 13.54
CA ALA A 102 -9.39 -23.60 14.64
C ALA A 102 -9.97 -23.97 16.00
N ILE A 103 -11.28 -24.27 16.08
CA ILE A 103 -11.92 -24.82 17.29
C ILE A 103 -11.29 -26.15 17.69
N TYR A 104 -11.10 -27.05 16.72
CA TYR A 104 -10.52 -28.38 16.98
C TYR A 104 -9.07 -28.30 17.43
N THR A 105 -8.23 -27.50 16.78
CA THR A 105 -6.82 -27.36 17.15
C THR A 105 -6.65 -26.67 18.51
N SER A 106 -7.51 -25.70 18.81
CA SER A 106 -7.61 -25.08 20.15
C SER A 106 -8.06 -26.08 21.23
N TYR A 107 -8.95 -27.01 20.89
CA TYR A 107 -9.30 -28.10 21.79
C TYR A 107 -8.09 -28.99 22.09
N ILE A 108 -7.23 -29.29 21.11
CA ILE A 108 -5.97 -30.03 21.33
C ILE A 108 -5.05 -29.27 22.29
N VAL A 109 -4.83 -27.98 22.07
CA VAL A 109 -4.04 -27.12 22.96
C VAL A 109 -4.56 -27.20 24.39
N GLY A 110 -5.89 -27.13 24.57
CA GLY A 110 -6.53 -27.33 25.86
C GLY A 110 -6.29 -28.70 26.49
N GLN A 111 -6.34 -29.79 25.70
CA GLN A 111 -6.02 -31.13 26.19
C GLN A 111 -4.55 -31.26 26.62
N VAL A 112 -3.63 -30.62 25.92
CA VAL A 112 -2.20 -30.59 26.29
C VAL A 112 -2.03 -29.91 27.65
N LYS A 113 -2.67 -28.76 27.89
CA LYS A 113 -2.61 -28.09 29.20
C LYS A 113 -3.19 -28.93 30.34
N LEU A 114 -4.25 -29.70 30.07
CA LEU A 114 -4.82 -30.63 31.06
C LEU A 114 -3.90 -31.83 31.34
N ALA A 115 -3.17 -32.30 30.33
CA ALA A 115 -2.21 -33.40 30.46
C ALA A 115 -0.88 -32.95 31.10
N TYR A 116 -0.46 -31.71 30.84
CA TYR A 116 0.77 -31.09 31.33
C TYR A 116 0.46 -29.74 32.00
N PRO A 117 -0.05 -29.74 33.24
CA PRO A 117 -0.46 -28.53 33.95
C PRO A 117 0.65 -27.49 34.12
N GLU A 118 1.92 -27.91 34.11
CA GLU A 118 3.11 -27.08 34.23
C GLU A 118 3.39 -26.18 33.01
N VAL A 119 2.74 -26.42 31.87
CA VAL A 119 2.91 -25.62 30.65
C VAL A 119 2.22 -24.26 30.83
N ALA A 120 2.96 -23.21 31.12
CA ALA A 120 2.38 -21.88 31.37
C ALA A 120 2.16 -21.08 30.08
N ASN A 121 2.98 -21.33 29.05
CA ASN A 121 2.92 -20.62 27.77
C ASN A 121 3.24 -21.57 26.59
N TYR A 122 3.05 -21.08 25.36
CA TYR A 122 3.28 -21.89 24.15
C TYR A 122 4.74 -22.35 23.99
N ALA A 123 5.71 -21.57 24.48
CA ALA A 123 7.12 -21.95 24.42
C ALA A 123 7.42 -23.17 25.30
N ASP A 124 6.75 -23.32 26.45
CA ASP A 124 6.85 -24.53 27.29
C ASP A 124 6.34 -25.78 26.56
N ALA A 125 5.26 -25.66 25.77
CA ALA A 125 4.82 -26.75 24.90
C ALA A 125 5.87 -27.08 23.82
N GLY A 126 6.54 -26.07 23.26
CA GLY A 126 7.69 -26.24 22.38
C GLY A 126 8.84 -26.99 23.06
N ARG A 127 9.07 -26.71 24.34
CA ARG A 127 10.06 -27.41 25.16
C ARG A 127 9.75 -28.88 25.33
N LEU A 128 8.48 -29.23 25.52
CA LEU A 128 8.05 -30.64 25.59
C LEU A 128 8.26 -31.37 24.27
N MET A 129 8.03 -30.70 23.13
CA MET A 129 8.18 -31.33 21.81
C MET A 129 9.64 -31.50 21.37
N TRP A 130 10.49 -30.48 21.56
CA TRP A 130 11.85 -30.43 21.00
C TRP A 130 12.93 -29.90 21.97
N GLY A 131 12.67 -29.91 23.28
CA GLY A 131 13.62 -29.43 24.27
C GLY A 131 13.95 -27.94 24.13
N ARG A 132 15.20 -27.57 24.42
CA ARG A 132 15.63 -26.16 24.41
C ARG A 132 15.41 -25.49 23.05
N PHE A 133 15.64 -26.20 21.94
CA PHE A 133 15.44 -25.65 20.61
C PHE A 133 13.97 -25.25 20.39
N GLY A 134 13.03 -26.14 20.71
CA GLY A 134 11.60 -25.85 20.58
C GLY A 134 11.14 -24.68 21.46
N TYR A 135 11.68 -24.57 22.67
CA TYR A 135 11.43 -23.44 23.56
C TYR A 135 11.83 -22.10 22.92
N GLU A 136 13.06 -22.00 22.40
CA GLU A 136 13.56 -20.76 21.80
C GLU A 136 12.85 -20.39 20.50
N LEU A 137 12.61 -21.38 19.63
CA LEU A 137 11.96 -21.16 18.34
C LEU A 137 10.54 -20.63 18.54
N ILE A 138 9.73 -21.32 19.34
CA ILE A 138 8.33 -20.93 19.56
C ILE A 138 8.25 -19.59 20.30
N ASN A 139 9.15 -19.34 21.26
CA ASN A 139 9.20 -18.06 21.96
C ASN A 139 9.53 -16.90 20.99
N LEU A 140 10.48 -17.10 20.06
CA LEU A 140 10.79 -16.12 19.03
C LEU A 140 9.61 -15.89 18.08
N MET A 141 8.96 -16.96 17.62
CA MET A 141 7.78 -16.87 16.76
C MET A 141 6.63 -16.11 17.44
N LEU A 142 6.38 -16.38 18.72
CA LEU A 142 5.33 -15.70 19.49
C LEU A 142 5.67 -14.21 19.65
N ALA A 143 6.93 -13.91 19.97
CA ALA A 143 7.41 -12.54 20.12
C ALA A 143 7.26 -11.75 18.81
N LEU A 144 7.67 -12.32 17.67
CA LEU A 144 7.52 -11.69 16.36
C LEU A 144 6.05 -11.50 15.99
N GLN A 145 5.22 -12.52 16.21
CA GLN A 145 3.79 -12.43 15.90
C GLN A 145 3.08 -11.32 16.70
N LEU A 146 3.42 -11.14 17.98
CA LEU A 146 2.87 -10.04 18.79
C LEU A 146 3.28 -8.67 18.24
N ILE A 147 4.53 -8.53 17.76
CA ILE A 147 4.98 -7.28 17.11
C ILE A 147 4.25 -7.04 15.79
N PHE A 148 4.09 -8.06 14.93
CA PHE A 148 3.32 -7.96 13.69
C PHE A 148 1.87 -7.56 13.96
N LEU A 149 1.26 -8.12 15.00
CA LEU A 149 -0.09 -7.78 15.42
C LEU A 149 -0.17 -6.31 15.87
N THR A 150 0.76 -5.84 16.72
CA THR A 150 0.87 -4.41 17.07
C THR A 150 1.07 -3.54 15.82
N GLY A 151 1.89 -3.98 14.85
CA GLY A 151 2.13 -3.28 13.59
C GLY A 151 0.86 -3.15 12.76
N SER A 152 0.04 -4.21 12.69
CA SER A 152 -1.24 -4.19 11.99
C SER A 152 -2.23 -3.18 12.60
N HIS A 153 -2.26 -3.08 13.93
CA HIS A 153 -3.02 -2.05 14.65
C HIS A 153 -2.47 -0.65 14.40
N CYS A 154 -1.15 -0.48 14.35
CA CYS A 154 -0.50 0.79 14.01
C CYS A 154 -0.91 1.25 12.61
N LEU A 155 -0.88 0.34 11.62
CA LEU A 155 -1.31 0.60 10.26
C LEU A 155 -2.81 0.93 10.19
N THR A 156 -3.67 0.18 10.89
CA THR A 156 -5.11 0.47 10.91
C THR A 156 -5.40 1.83 11.53
N GLY A 157 -4.69 2.22 12.60
CA GLY A 157 -4.80 3.57 13.17
C GLY A 157 -4.36 4.66 12.20
N THR A 158 -3.32 4.40 11.40
CA THR A 158 -2.86 5.30 10.32
C THR A 158 -3.97 5.52 9.30
N ILE A 159 -4.54 4.42 8.78
CA ILE A 159 -5.66 4.43 7.83
C ILE A 159 -6.87 5.15 8.43
N ALA A 160 -7.19 4.89 9.70
CA ALA A 160 -8.30 5.52 10.40
C ALA A 160 -8.13 7.05 10.47
N PHE A 161 -6.97 7.56 10.87
CA PHE A 161 -6.75 9.00 10.96
C PHE A 161 -6.71 9.68 9.59
N GLN A 162 -6.13 9.02 8.57
CA GLN A 162 -6.18 9.53 7.19
C GLN A 162 -7.61 9.67 6.71
N ASN A 163 -8.44 8.66 6.95
CA ASN A 163 -9.85 8.67 6.55
C ASN A 163 -10.66 9.72 7.33
N ILE A 164 -10.49 9.79 8.65
CA ILE A 164 -11.23 10.73 9.52
C ILE A 164 -10.89 12.19 9.19
N THR A 165 -9.62 12.51 8.96
CA THR A 165 -9.16 13.90 8.82
C THR A 165 -9.26 14.46 7.41
N GLU A 166 -9.27 13.60 6.38
CA GLU A 166 -9.15 14.00 4.96
C GLU A 166 -7.98 14.92 4.65
N SER A 167 -6.98 14.94 5.54
CA SER A 167 -5.87 15.86 5.41
C SER A 167 -4.88 15.33 4.37
N GLY A 168 -4.33 16.24 3.56
CA GLY A 168 -3.21 15.94 2.67
C GLY A 168 -1.89 15.75 3.41
N ILE A 169 -1.89 15.29 4.67
CA ILE A 169 -0.71 15.04 5.51
C ILE A 169 -0.13 13.64 5.21
N CYS A 170 1.19 13.46 5.33
CA CYS A 170 1.85 12.19 5.02
C CYS A 170 1.33 11.06 5.93
N SER A 171 1.09 9.86 5.36
CA SER A 171 0.69 8.66 6.11
C SER A 171 1.62 8.40 7.29
N VAL A 172 2.93 8.58 7.08
CA VAL A 172 3.98 8.39 8.09
C VAL A 172 3.72 9.22 9.35
N ILE A 173 3.21 10.44 9.21
CA ILE A 173 2.89 11.29 10.38
C ILE A 173 1.75 10.67 11.18
N PHE A 174 0.71 10.19 10.50
CA PHE A 174 -0.37 9.46 11.16
C PHE A 174 0.09 8.12 11.74
N GLY A 175 1.07 7.46 11.13
CA GLY A 175 1.74 6.29 11.68
C GLY A 175 2.46 6.59 12.98
N VAL A 176 3.19 7.71 13.07
CA VAL A 176 3.81 8.16 14.32
C VAL A 176 2.76 8.46 15.39
N VAL A 177 1.67 9.15 15.05
CA VAL A 177 0.57 9.42 15.99
C VAL A 177 -0.05 8.11 16.50
N SER A 178 -0.32 7.17 15.59
CA SER A 178 -0.85 5.84 15.90
C SER A 178 0.07 5.08 16.86
N ALA A 179 1.38 5.06 16.57
CA ALA A 179 2.39 4.43 17.41
C ALA A 179 2.47 5.06 18.82
N ILE A 180 2.39 6.39 18.93
CA ILE A 180 2.38 7.09 20.23
C ILE A 180 1.17 6.67 21.06
N ILE A 181 -0.03 6.62 20.46
CA ILE A 181 -1.25 6.22 21.18
C ILE A 181 -1.15 4.77 21.66
N LEU A 182 -0.67 3.85 20.80
CA LEU A 182 -0.42 2.46 21.17
C LEU A 182 0.57 2.35 22.33
N LEU A 183 1.67 3.11 22.30
CA LEU A 183 2.66 3.13 23.37
C LEU A 183 2.07 3.62 24.68
N LEU A 184 1.31 4.73 24.67
CA LEU A 184 0.70 5.29 25.88
C LEU A 184 -0.28 4.32 26.54
N LEU A 185 -1.08 3.61 25.74
CA LEU A 185 -2.02 2.61 26.24
C LEU A 185 -1.33 1.31 26.69
N ALA A 186 -0.12 1.03 26.21
CA ALA A 186 0.67 -0.13 26.62
C ALA A 186 1.48 0.10 27.92
N ILE A 187 1.45 1.30 28.50
CA ILE A 187 2.18 1.62 29.74
C ILE A 187 1.73 0.74 30.93
N PRO A 188 0.42 0.53 31.20
CA PRO A 188 -0.01 -0.26 32.34
C PRO A 188 0.42 -1.73 32.17
N PRO A 189 1.27 -2.27 33.06
CA PRO A 189 1.75 -3.62 32.90
C PRO A 189 0.67 -4.68 33.22
N SER A 190 -0.49 -4.35 33.79
CA SER A 190 -1.46 -5.29 34.38
C SER A 190 -2.68 -5.60 33.50
N PHE A 191 -2.93 -6.88 33.18
CA PHE A 191 -4.13 -7.29 32.41
C PHE A 191 -5.45 -7.05 33.14
N THR A 192 -5.49 -7.09 34.47
CA THR A 192 -6.74 -6.83 35.22
C THR A 192 -7.24 -5.39 35.03
N GLU A 193 -6.32 -4.46 34.79
CA GLU A 193 -6.64 -3.06 34.53
C GLU A 193 -7.11 -2.85 33.07
N VAL A 194 -6.62 -3.67 32.14
CA VAL A 194 -6.95 -3.63 30.71
C VAL A 194 -8.21 -4.47 30.38
N ALA A 195 -8.55 -5.48 31.18
CA ALA A 195 -9.70 -6.35 30.95
C ALA A 195 -11.06 -5.61 30.99
N ILE A 196 -11.15 -4.51 31.75
CA ILE A 196 -12.36 -3.65 31.75
C ILE A 196 -12.48 -2.90 30.42
N LEU A 197 -11.36 -2.47 29.84
CA LEU A 197 -11.32 -1.80 28.54
C LEU A 197 -11.70 -2.75 27.40
N GLY A 198 -11.50 -4.06 27.58
CA GLY A 198 -11.93 -5.06 26.61
C GLY A 198 -13.43 -5.03 26.31
N TYR A 199 -14.30 -4.75 27.29
CA TYR A 199 -15.73 -4.62 27.02
C TYR A 199 -16.05 -3.45 26.07
N VAL A 200 -15.31 -2.34 26.21
CA VAL A 200 -15.44 -1.16 25.35
C VAL A 200 -14.94 -1.51 23.95
N ASP A 201 -13.82 -2.21 23.87
CA ASP A 201 -13.22 -2.71 22.64
C ASP A 201 -14.22 -3.59 21.85
N PHE A 202 -14.77 -4.64 22.47
CA PHE A 202 -15.75 -5.52 21.82
C PHE A 202 -17.03 -4.79 21.39
N ALA A 203 -17.54 -3.86 22.20
CA ALA A 203 -18.68 -3.05 21.79
C ALA A 203 -18.33 -2.18 20.57
N SER A 204 -17.13 -1.60 20.57
CA SER A 204 -16.66 -0.70 19.52
C SER A 204 -16.58 -1.38 18.14
N ILE A 205 -16.03 -2.60 18.07
CA ILE A 205 -15.93 -3.35 16.81
C ILE A 205 -17.30 -3.81 16.30
N VAL A 206 -18.20 -4.28 17.20
CA VAL A 206 -19.55 -4.71 16.81
C VAL A 206 -20.34 -3.54 16.24
N PHE A 207 -20.25 -2.35 16.86
CA PHE A 207 -20.91 -1.16 16.32
C PHE A 207 -20.27 -0.68 15.01
N ALA A 208 -18.94 -0.68 14.89
CA ALA A 208 -18.26 -0.26 13.67
C ALA A 208 -18.61 -1.17 12.48
N ILE A 209 -18.63 -2.49 12.67
CA ILE A 209 -19.08 -3.46 11.67
C ILE A 209 -20.56 -3.25 11.34
N GLY A 210 -21.41 -3.09 12.35
CA GLY A 210 -22.85 -2.87 12.15
C GLY A 210 -23.13 -1.61 11.33
N ILE A 211 -22.45 -0.50 11.63
CA ILE A 211 -22.51 0.75 10.85
C ILE A 211 -22.10 0.50 9.40
N THR A 212 -21.03 -0.26 9.18
CA THR A 212 -20.52 -0.58 7.84
C THR A 212 -21.52 -1.42 7.04
N ILE A 213 -22.10 -2.47 7.64
CA ILE A 213 -23.10 -3.33 7.00
C ILE A 213 -24.36 -2.53 6.64
N ILE A 214 -24.87 -1.73 7.58
CA ILE A 214 -26.07 -0.92 7.35
C ILE A 214 -25.79 0.14 6.27
N GLY A 215 -24.64 0.81 6.36
CA GLY A 215 -24.24 1.82 5.40
C GLY A 215 -24.11 1.33 3.98
N THR A 216 -23.34 0.26 3.80
CA THR A 216 -23.15 -0.38 2.48
C THR A 216 -24.48 -0.89 1.93
N GLY A 217 -25.33 -1.50 2.78
CA GLY A 217 -26.66 -1.97 2.36
C GLY A 217 -27.60 -0.84 1.92
N VAL A 218 -27.63 0.28 2.65
CA VAL A 218 -28.43 1.46 2.28
C VAL A 218 -27.91 2.10 0.98
N GLN A 219 -26.58 2.23 0.84
CA GLN A 219 -25.97 2.77 -0.36
C GLN A 219 -26.28 1.91 -1.59
N ALA A 220 -26.14 0.59 -1.46
CA ALA A 220 -26.46 -0.37 -2.53
C ALA A 220 -27.94 -0.36 -2.91
N THR A 221 -28.84 -0.22 -1.93
CA THR A 221 -30.29 -0.15 -2.17
C THR A 221 -30.68 1.12 -2.92
N ASN A 222 -30.03 2.25 -2.63
CA ASN A 222 -30.32 3.55 -3.24
C ASN A 222 -29.58 3.78 -4.56
N ALA A 223 -28.60 2.94 -4.90
CA ALA A 223 -27.85 3.04 -6.15
C ALA A 223 -28.75 2.74 -7.37
N PRO A 224 -28.43 3.29 -8.56
CA PRO A 224 -29.16 2.96 -9.80
C PRO A 224 -29.16 1.44 -10.06
N GLY A 225 -30.36 0.85 -10.15
CA GLY A 225 -30.53 -0.61 -10.30
C GLY A 225 -30.61 -1.39 -8.97
N GLY A 226 -30.45 -0.72 -7.83
CA GLY A 226 -30.61 -1.28 -6.48
C GLY A 226 -29.68 -2.46 -6.20
N LEU A 227 -30.08 -3.32 -5.27
CA LEU A 227 -29.30 -4.52 -4.89
C LEU A 227 -29.04 -5.50 -6.04
N ALA A 228 -29.88 -5.48 -7.09
CA ALA A 228 -29.71 -6.36 -8.24
C ALA A 228 -28.57 -5.92 -9.19
N ALA A 229 -28.12 -4.66 -9.08
CA ALA A 229 -27.03 -4.12 -9.89
C ALA A 229 -25.65 -4.27 -9.23
N VAL A 230 -25.58 -4.77 -8.00
CA VAL A 230 -24.32 -5.01 -7.31
C VAL A 230 -23.60 -6.20 -7.94
N ASP A 231 -22.36 -6.00 -8.39
CA ASP A 231 -21.52 -7.03 -9.02
C ASP A 231 -20.88 -7.96 -7.99
N TRP A 232 -21.70 -8.74 -7.29
CA TRP A 232 -21.23 -9.85 -6.47
C TRP A 232 -21.44 -11.17 -7.21
N SER A 233 -20.54 -12.13 -6.96
CA SER A 233 -20.56 -13.44 -7.58
C SER A 233 -20.54 -14.56 -6.55
N ALA A 234 -21.28 -15.64 -6.84
CA ALA A 234 -21.20 -16.89 -6.10
C ALA A 234 -19.83 -17.58 -6.23
N TRP A 235 -19.18 -17.35 -7.37
CA TRP A 235 -17.92 -17.97 -7.78
C TRP A 235 -16.74 -16.99 -7.68
N PRO A 236 -15.49 -17.49 -7.66
CA PRO A 236 -14.31 -16.65 -7.64
C PRO A 236 -14.30 -15.60 -8.74
N LYS A 237 -13.65 -14.46 -8.48
CA LYS A 237 -13.54 -13.39 -9.47
C LYS A 237 -12.82 -13.89 -10.75
N PRO A 238 -13.19 -13.39 -11.94
CA PRO A 238 -12.52 -13.77 -13.18
C PRO A 238 -11.02 -13.45 -13.12
N GLY A 239 -10.17 -14.39 -13.52
CA GLY A 239 -8.72 -14.20 -13.54
C GLY A 239 -8.04 -14.21 -12.16
N LEU A 240 -8.72 -14.71 -11.11
CA LEU A 240 -8.14 -14.85 -9.77
C LEU A 240 -6.77 -15.55 -9.83
N THR A 241 -5.74 -14.83 -9.39
CA THR A 241 -4.37 -15.33 -9.37
C THR A 241 -4.12 -16.24 -8.16
N PHE A 242 -3.05 -17.04 -8.24
CA PHE A 242 -2.57 -17.83 -7.09
C PHE A 242 -2.28 -16.93 -5.87
N THR A 243 -1.65 -15.77 -6.11
CA THR A 243 -1.25 -14.81 -5.09
C THR A 243 -2.47 -14.27 -4.34
N GLU A 244 -3.46 -13.74 -5.05
CA GLU A 244 -4.69 -13.21 -4.46
C GLU A 244 -5.49 -14.27 -3.69
N ALA A 245 -5.56 -15.51 -4.21
CA ALA A 245 -6.27 -16.60 -3.54
C ALA A 245 -5.65 -16.94 -2.19
N PHE A 246 -4.32 -17.03 -2.11
CA PHE A 246 -3.61 -17.35 -0.87
C PHE A 246 -3.56 -16.17 0.12
N ILE A 247 -3.56 -14.93 -0.35
CA ILE A 247 -3.75 -13.75 0.51
C ILE A 247 -5.14 -13.81 1.16
N ALA A 248 -6.19 -14.07 0.37
CA ALA A 248 -7.56 -14.19 0.87
C ALA A 248 -7.69 -15.29 1.93
N ILE A 249 -7.16 -16.49 1.66
CA ILE A 249 -7.18 -17.60 2.62
C ILE A 249 -6.37 -17.26 3.88
N SER A 250 -5.20 -16.64 3.75
CA SER A 250 -4.36 -16.27 4.88
C SER A 250 -5.03 -15.21 5.77
N ASN A 251 -5.81 -14.30 5.20
CA ASN A 251 -6.60 -13.32 5.96
C ASN A 251 -7.75 -13.97 6.73
N ILE A 252 -8.40 -15.01 6.18
CA ILE A 252 -9.36 -15.82 6.95
C ILE A 252 -8.66 -16.50 8.12
N ILE A 253 -7.47 -17.07 7.89
CA ILE A 253 -6.68 -17.72 8.96
C ILE A 253 -6.28 -16.70 10.04
N PHE A 254 -5.90 -15.49 9.63
CA PHE A 254 -5.58 -14.42 10.56
C PHE A 254 -6.74 -14.10 11.50
N ALA A 255 -7.97 -14.10 10.97
CA ALA A 255 -9.15 -13.85 11.78
C ALA A 255 -9.41 -14.92 12.86
N TYR A 256 -8.89 -16.14 12.69
CA TYR A 256 -8.98 -17.23 13.68
C TYR A 256 -7.68 -17.43 14.47
N SER A 257 -6.96 -16.36 14.81
CA SER A 257 -5.62 -16.40 15.41
C SER A 257 -5.56 -16.57 16.94
N PHE A 258 -6.66 -16.97 17.59
CA PHE A 258 -6.79 -17.04 19.06
C PHE A 258 -6.06 -18.23 19.74
N ALA A 259 -5.31 -19.05 19.00
CA ALA A 259 -4.63 -20.23 19.55
C ALA A 259 -3.37 -19.90 20.36
N MET A 260 -2.76 -18.74 20.13
CA MET A 260 -1.40 -18.41 20.59
C MET A 260 -1.31 -18.16 22.10
N CYS A 261 -2.31 -17.49 22.67
CA CYS A 261 -2.32 -17.05 24.06
C CYS A 261 -3.05 -18.05 24.99
N GLN A 262 -3.54 -19.18 24.47
CA GLN A 262 -4.44 -20.09 25.19
C GLN A 262 -3.82 -20.68 26.46
N PHE A 263 -2.56 -21.13 26.41
CA PHE A 263 -1.88 -21.67 27.60
C PHE A 263 -1.84 -20.63 28.74
N SER A 264 -1.47 -19.39 28.41
CA SER A 264 -1.41 -18.28 29.36
C SER A 264 -2.78 -17.99 29.98
N PHE A 265 -3.83 -17.99 29.16
CA PHE A 265 -5.19 -17.78 29.64
C PHE A 265 -5.73 -18.93 30.50
N MET A 266 -5.41 -20.17 30.15
CA MET A 266 -5.78 -21.34 30.93
C MET A 266 -5.08 -21.36 32.29
N ASP A 267 -3.88 -20.80 32.40
CA ASP A 267 -3.12 -20.69 33.65
C ASP A 267 -3.80 -19.76 34.67
N GLU A 268 -4.60 -18.80 34.21
CA GLU A 268 -5.38 -17.89 35.05
C GLU A 268 -6.77 -18.46 35.46
N MET A 269 -7.15 -19.64 34.94
CA MET A 269 -8.43 -20.25 35.23
C MET A 269 -8.44 -20.96 36.58
N HIS A 270 -9.46 -20.69 37.40
CA HIS A 270 -9.71 -21.50 38.60
C HIS A 270 -10.09 -22.95 38.27
N THR A 271 -10.77 -23.16 37.14
CA THR A 271 -11.23 -24.50 36.69
C THR A 271 -10.83 -24.74 35.23
N PRO A 272 -9.57 -25.15 34.94
CA PRO A 272 -9.06 -25.31 33.58
C PRO A 272 -9.84 -26.32 32.71
N SER A 273 -10.51 -27.30 33.33
CA SER A 273 -11.35 -28.27 32.62
C SER A 273 -12.57 -27.66 31.92
N ASP A 274 -12.97 -26.44 32.31
CA ASP A 274 -14.06 -25.70 31.67
C ASP A 274 -13.63 -24.93 30.42
N PHE A 275 -12.31 -24.87 30.12
CA PHE A 275 -11.78 -24.14 28.97
C PHE A 275 -12.42 -24.48 27.62
N PRO A 276 -12.75 -25.76 27.31
CA PRO A 276 -13.44 -26.09 26.06
C PRO A 276 -14.78 -25.36 25.88
N LYS A 277 -15.49 -25.02 26.97
CA LYS A 277 -16.73 -24.23 26.90
C LYS A 277 -16.45 -22.83 26.34
N SER A 278 -15.32 -22.24 26.72
CA SER A 278 -14.88 -20.93 26.22
C SER A 278 -14.52 -20.99 24.74
N ILE A 279 -13.76 -22.02 24.32
CA ILE A 279 -13.36 -22.19 22.90
C ILE A 279 -14.56 -22.42 21.99
N TRP A 280 -15.50 -23.29 22.36
CA TRP A 280 -16.70 -23.51 21.55
C TRP A 280 -17.56 -22.26 21.45
N THR A 281 -17.70 -21.51 22.55
CA THR A 281 -18.46 -20.25 22.53
C THR A 281 -17.80 -19.23 21.62
N LEU A 282 -16.48 -19.01 21.79
CA LEU A 282 -15.70 -18.09 20.97
C LEU A 282 -15.78 -18.45 19.48
N GLY A 283 -15.40 -19.67 19.13
CA GLY A 283 -15.29 -20.05 17.72
C GLY A 283 -16.62 -20.05 16.99
N ILE A 284 -17.73 -20.45 17.65
CA ILE A 284 -19.06 -20.32 17.05
C ILE A 284 -19.43 -18.85 16.84
N THR A 285 -19.16 -17.99 17.82
CA THR A 285 -19.42 -16.55 17.71
C THR A 285 -18.61 -15.92 16.57
N GLU A 286 -17.33 -16.27 16.42
CA GLU A 286 -16.47 -15.81 15.33
C GLU A 286 -16.96 -16.27 13.96
N ILE A 287 -17.28 -17.57 13.81
CA ILE A 287 -17.82 -18.11 12.56
C ILE A 287 -19.04 -17.32 12.12
N ILE A 288 -19.95 -17.00 13.04
CA ILE A 288 -21.14 -16.20 12.74
C ILE A 288 -20.74 -14.78 12.33
N ILE A 289 -19.94 -14.08 13.14
CA ILE A 289 -19.59 -12.68 12.88
C ILE A 289 -18.81 -12.54 11.58
N TYR A 290 -17.77 -13.35 11.35
CA TYR A 290 -16.94 -13.27 10.16
C TYR A 290 -17.69 -13.66 8.90
N THR A 291 -18.50 -14.73 8.95
CA THR A 291 -19.28 -15.15 7.77
C THR A 291 -20.35 -14.12 7.43
N VAL A 292 -21.09 -13.59 8.42
CA VAL A 292 -22.10 -12.56 8.19
C VAL A 292 -21.46 -11.27 7.68
N THR A 293 -20.39 -10.80 8.31
CA THR A 293 -19.68 -9.58 7.91
C THR A 293 -19.14 -9.71 6.49
N GLY A 294 -18.45 -10.81 6.19
CA GLY A 294 -17.92 -11.11 4.86
C GLY A 294 -19.00 -11.16 3.79
N ALA A 295 -20.01 -12.01 4.00
CA ALA A 295 -21.07 -12.24 3.03
C ALA A 295 -21.92 -10.99 2.77
N THR A 296 -22.31 -10.27 3.82
CA THR A 296 -23.23 -9.12 3.67
C THR A 296 -22.54 -7.92 3.04
N ILE A 297 -21.35 -7.54 3.50
CA ILE A 297 -20.60 -6.42 2.90
C ILE A 297 -20.27 -6.73 1.44
N TYR A 298 -19.84 -7.95 1.13
CA TYR A 298 -19.59 -8.36 -0.25
C TYR A 298 -20.86 -8.35 -1.11
N ALA A 299 -22.00 -8.82 -0.59
CA ALA A 299 -23.27 -8.78 -1.31
C ALA A 299 -23.79 -7.35 -1.57
N PHE A 300 -23.38 -6.37 -0.76
CA PHE A 300 -23.79 -4.98 -0.91
C PHE A 300 -22.81 -4.14 -1.73
N VAL A 301 -21.52 -4.47 -1.72
CA VAL A 301 -20.48 -3.67 -2.39
C VAL A 301 -20.00 -4.32 -3.70
N GLY A 302 -20.03 -5.65 -3.82
CA GLY A 302 -19.55 -6.37 -5.00
C GLY A 302 -18.01 -6.51 -5.03
N GLN A 303 -17.41 -6.50 -6.22
CA GLN A 303 -15.95 -6.64 -6.38
C GLN A 303 -15.12 -5.48 -5.82
N ASP A 304 -15.73 -4.32 -5.58
CA ASP A 304 -15.04 -3.09 -5.15
C ASP A 304 -14.83 -3.00 -3.63
N VAL A 305 -15.03 -4.09 -2.89
CA VAL A 305 -14.82 -4.14 -1.44
C VAL A 305 -13.39 -3.72 -1.09
N GLN A 306 -13.29 -2.74 -0.21
CA GLN A 306 -12.02 -2.23 0.30
C GLN A 306 -11.56 -3.00 1.55
N SER A 307 -10.26 -2.93 1.83
CA SER A 307 -9.63 -3.57 3.00
C SER A 307 -8.74 -2.56 3.71
N PRO A 308 -9.01 -2.17 4.98
CA PRO A 308 -10.07 -2.65 5.86
C PRO A 308 -11.49 -2.32 5.39
N ALA A 309 -12.46 -3.21 5.67
CA ALA A 309 -13.83 -3.13 5.19
C ALA A 309 -14.58 -1.84 5.54
N LEU A 310 -14.19 -1.15 6.62
CA LEU A 310 -14.73 0.15 7.04
C LEU A 310 -14.62 1.21 5.93
N LEU A 311 -13.63 1.08 5.05
CA LEU A 311 -13.46 1.98 3.89
C LEU A 311 -14.58 1.84 2.85
N SER A 312 -15.30 0.72 2.85
CA SER A 312 -16.34 0.43 1.85
C SER A 312 -17.66 1.18 2.10
N ALA A 313 -17.85 1.79 3.28
CA ALA A 313 -19.12 2.42 3.68
C ALA A 313 -19.35 3.84 3.11
N GLY A 314 -18.57 4.26 2.11
CA GLY A 314 -18.61 5.63 1.56
C GLY A 314 -17.95 6.67 2.48
N SER A 315 -17.78 7.90 1.99
CA SER A 315 -16.91 8.91 2.63
C SER A 315 -17.34 9.31 4.05
N THR A 316 -18.61 9.62 4.28
CA THR A 316 -19.08 10.06 5.61
C THR A 316 -19.18 8.90 6.60
N LEU A 317 -19.76 7.78 6.17
CA LEU A 317 -20.03 6.69 7.10
C LEU A 317 -18.77 5.90 7.45
N SER A 318 -17.81 5.80 6.52
CA SER A 318 -16.49 5.25 6.81
C SER A 318 -15.80 6.02 7.95
N ARG A 319 -15.88 7.35 7.97
CA ARG A 319 -15.31 8.19 9.05
C ARG A 319 -15.96 7.92 10.40
N VAL A 320 -17.30 7.80 10.41
CA VAL A 320 -18.04 7.47 11.64
C VAL A 320 -17.65 6.07 12.12
N ALA A 321 -17.58 5.09 11.22
CA ALA A 321 -17.23 3.73 11.55
C ALA A 321 -15.79 3.62 12.08
N PHE A 322 -14.82 4.31 11.47
CA PHE A 322 -13.44 4.39 12.00
C PHE A 322 -13.37 5.11 13.34
N GLY A 323 -14.12 6.21 13.52
CA GLY A 323 -14.19 6.91 14.80
C GLY A 323 -14.71 6.01 15.93
N VAL A 324 -15.75 5.20 15.63
CA VAL A 324 -16.26 4.18 16.55
C VAL A 324 -15.27 3.04 16.74
N ALA A 325 -14.45 2.69 15.74
CA ALA A 325 -13.45 1.64 15.82
C ALA A 325 -12.12 2.04 16.52
N LEU A 326 -11.88 3.32 16.84
CA LEU A 326 -10.63 3.74 17.49
C LEU A 326 -10.33 2.98 18.80
N PRO A 327 -11.31 2.70 19.69
CA PRO A 327 -11.06 1.91 20.89
C PRO A 327 -10.51 0.51 20.58
N VAL A 328 -11.13 -0.26 19.66
CA VAL A 328 -10.61 -1.58 19.27
C VAL A 328 -9.23 -1.49 18.63
N ILE A 329 -8.99 -0.49 17.77
CA ILE A 329 -7.70 -0.34 17.10
C ILE A 329 -6.58 -0.16 18.14
N PHE A 330 -6.78 0.66 19.16
CA PHE A 330 -5.71 1.02 20.07
C PHE A 330 -5.65 0.19 21.36
N ILE A 331 -6.80 -0.24 21.90
CA ILE A 331 -6.84 -1.08 23.11
C ILE A 331 -6.31 -2.47 22.77
N SER A 332 -6.88 -3.19 21.78
CA SER A 332 -6.36 -4.49 21.35
C SER A 332 -4.90 -4.43 20.90
N GLY A 333 -4.50 -3.39 20.13
CA GLY A 333 -3.11 -3.22 19.72
C GLY A 333 -2.14 -3.04 20.89
N SER A 334 -2.54 -2.32 21.94
CA SER A 334 -1.72 -2.13 23.14
C SER A 334 -1.57 -3.41 23.96
N ILE A 335 -2.61 -4.26 24.02
CA ILE A 335 -2.56 -5.55 24.73
C ILE A 335 -1.42 -6.42 24.17
N ASN A 336 -1.29 -6.52 22.85
CA ASN A 336 -0.22 -7.29 22.21
C ASN A 336 1.17 -6.80 22.61
N THR A 337 1.34 -5.48 22.71
CA THR A 337 2.58 -4.85 23.17
C THR A 337 2.87 -5.16 24.64
N VAL A 338 1.84 -5.17 25.50
CA VAL A 338 1.96 -5.55 26.93
C VAL A 338 2.32 -7.02 27.08
N VAL A 339 1.69 -7.92 26.31
CA VAL A 339 2.01 -9.36 26.30
C VAL A 339 3.46 -9.58 25.87
N PHE A 340 3.90 -8.94 24.79
CA PHE A 340 5.28 -8.98 24.33
C PHE A 340 6.24 -8.45 25.41
N GLY A 341 5.92 -7.31 25.99
CA GLY A 341 6.72 -6.67 27.03
C GLY A 341 6.91 -7.60 28.23
N ARG A 342 5.85 -8.26 28.69
CA ARG A 342 5.91 -9.24 29.80
C ARG A 342 6.76 -10.45 29.46
N LEU A 343 6.61 -10.98 28.24
CA LEU A 343 7.39 -12.12 27.74
C LEU A 343 8.89 -11.80 27.72
N VAL A 344 9.28 -10.64 27.20
CA VAL A 344 10.69 -10.23 27.10
C VAL A 344 11.25 -9.81 28.46
N HIS A 345 10.54 -8.97 29.20
CA HIS A 345 10.99 -8.41 30.48
C HIS A 345 11.10 -9.49 31.55
N GLY A 346 10.09 -10.36 31.67
CA GLY A 346 10.09 -11.50 32.59
C GLY A 346 11.22 -12.48 32.30
N ARG A 347 11.64 -12.59 31.04
CA ARG A 347 12.78 -13.42 30.64
C ARG A 347 14.13 -12.77 30.94
N ILE A 348 14.33 -11.50 30.57
CA ILE A 348 15.61 -10.78 30.80
C ILE A 348 15.90 -10.69 32.30
N PHE A 349 14.87 -10.43 33.11
CA PHE A 349 15.00 -10.20 34.54
C PHE A 349 14.50 -11.36 35.41
N ALA A 350 14.48 -12.59 34.88
CA ALA A 350 13.90 -13.76 35.55
C ALA A 350 14.38 -13.92 37.01
N ASN A 351 15.66 -13.66 37.27
CA ASN A 351 16.31 -13.81 38.58
C ASN A 351 16.50 -12.47 39.34
N SER A 352 15.74 -11.42 39.00
CA SER A 352 15.88 -10.09 39.59
C SER A 352 14.54 -9.52 40.08
N PRO A 353 14.51 -8.77 41.20
CA PRO A 353 13.32 -8.03 41.65
C PRO A 353 12.79 -7.03 40.60
N ILE A 354 13.63 -6.64 39.62
CA ILE A 354 13.25 -5.77 38.51
C ILE A 354 12.04 -6.33 37.76
N ARG A 355 11.90 -7.66 37.64
CA ARG A 355 10.82 -8.36 36.90
C ARG A 355 9.40 -7.98 37.32
N PHE A 356 9.22 -7.49 38.54
CA PHE A 356 7.90 -7.18 39.07
C PHE A 356 7.41 -5.76 38.74
N ILE A 357 8.24 -4.93 38.05
CA ILE A 357 7.87 -3.59 37.58
C ILE A 357 7.33 -2.71 38.73
N ASN A 358 7.85 -2.92 39.94
CA ASN A 358 7.46 -2.19 41.15
C ASN A 358 8.61 -1.31 41.69
N THR A 359 9.80 -1.43 41.10
CA THR A 359 10.97 -0.60 41.39
C THR A 359 11.17 0.47 40.31
N LYS A 360 11.95 1.52 40.61
CA LYS A 360 12.31 2.54 39.61
C LYS A 360 12.98 1.92 38.38
N MET A 361 13.90 0.97 38.59
CA MET A 361 14.57 0.25 37.51
C MET A 361 13.61 -0.68 36.75
N GLY A 362 12.65 -1.30 37.45
CA GLY A 362 11.55 -2.07 36.84
C GLY A 362 10.74 -1.22 35.86
N TRP A 363 10.33 -0.02 36.27
CA TRP A 363 9.60 0.91 35.39
C TRP A 363 10.42 1.42 34.21
N ILE A 364 11.69 1.78 34.42
CA ILE A 364 12.56 2.25 33.33
C ILE A 364 12.75 1.16 32.27
N THR A 365 13.04 -0.06 32.71
CA THR A 365 13.26 -1.19 31.80
C THR A 365 11.96 -1.63 31.11
N TRP A 366 10.82 -1.60 31.81
CA TRP A 366 9.50 -1.84 31.23
C TRP A 366 9.20 -0.86 30.10
N LEU A 367 9.31 0.45 30.37
CA LEU A 367 9.07 1.51 29.38
C LEU A 367 10.02 1.37 28.18
N GLY A 368 11.28 1.01 28.42
CA GLY A 368 12.25 0.75 27.35
C GLY A 368 11.86 -0.42 26.44
N VAL A 369 11.41 -1.54 27.01
CA VAL A 369 10.99 -2.73 26.25
C VAL A 369 9.75 -2.43 25.40
N ILE A 370 8.70 -1.83 25.98
CA ILE A 370 7.47 -1.52 25.22
C ILE A 370 7.71 -0.45 24.16
N ALA A 371 8.56 0.56 24.44
CA ALA A 371 8.91 1.57 23.44
C ALA A 371 9.65 0.96 22.25
N ALA A 372 10.61 0.07 22.51
CA ALA A 372 11.32 -0.65 21.45
C ALA A 372 10.36 -1.51 20.62
N ALA A 373 9.45 -2.24 21.27
CA ALA A 373 8.44 -3.05 20.59
C ALA A 373 7.54 -2.20 19.68
N THR A 374 7.04 -1.06 20.18
CA THR A 374 6.19 -0.15 19.40
C THR A 374 6.93 0.50 18.24
N ILE A 375 8.21 0.86 18.40
CA ILE A 375 9.03 1.41 17.30
C ILE A 375 9.20 0.36 16.19
N ILE A 376 9.50 -0.89 16.55
CA ILE A 376 9.63 -1.97 15.56
C ILE A 376 8.27 -2.20 14.86
N ALA A 377 7.17 -2.23 15.61
CA ALA A 377 5.83 -2.37 15.06
C ALA A 377 5.46 -1.24 14.09
N PHE A 378 5.82 0.01 14.43
CA PHE A 378 5.68 1.16 13.54
C PHE A 378 6.48 0.99 12.24
N ILE A 379 7.75 0.57 12.33
CA ILE A 379 8.58 0.31 11.16
C ILE A 379 7.93 -0.74 10.26
N ILE A 380 7.41 -1.83 10.83
CA ILE A 380 6.71 -2.87 10.06
C ILE A 380 5.47 -2.29 9.35
N ALA A 381 4.68 -1.47 10.04
CA ALA A 381 3.49 -0.82 9.48
C ALA A 381 3.82 0.11 8.29
N GLU A 382 4.97 0.79 8.32
CA GLU A 382 5.42 1.67 7.22
C GLU A 382 6.09 0.90 6.08
N VAL A 383 6.75 -0.22 6.37
CA VAL A 383 7.40 -1.06 5.35
C VAL A 383 6.37 -1.85 4.56
N ILE A 384 5.27 -2.27 5.19
CA ILE A 384 4.15 -2.98 4.55
C ILE A 384 2.87 -2.16 4.78
N PRO A 385 2.67 -1.03 4.08
CA PRO A 385 1.53 -0.13 4.29
C PRO A 385 0.23 -0.67 3.64
N PHE A 386 0.12 -1.98 3.48
CA PHE A 386 -1.02 -2.67 2.87
C PHE A 386 -1.65 -3.59 3.90
N PHE A 387 -2.90 -3.30 4.28
CA PHE A 387 -3.54 -3.98 5.40
C PHE A 387 -3.67 -5.48 5.17
N SER A 388 -4.24 -5.90 4.03
CA SER A 388 -4.41 -7.32 3.69
C SER A 388 -3.09 -8.09 3.64
N ASP A 389 -2.02 -7.49 3.12
CA ASP A 389 -0.75 -8.19 2.92
C ASP A 389 0.05 -8.29 4.21
N LEU A 390 -0.05 -7.26 5.06
CA LEU A 390 0.51 -7.31 6.42
C LEU A 390 -0.17 -8.40 7.26
N LEU A 391 -1.50 -8.55 7.18
CA LEU A 391 -2.20 -9.64 7.86
C LEU A 391 -1.83 -11.00 7.27
N SER A 392 -1.76 -11.08 5.94
CA SER A 392 -1.42 -12.30 5.20
C SER A 392 -0.03 -12.83 5.56
N ILE A 393 1.00 -11.97 5.58
CA ILE A 393 2.38 -12.40 5.88
C ILE A 393 2.52 -12.81 7.35
N SER A 394 1.89 -12.08 8.28
CA SER A 394 1.83 -12.44 9.70
C SER A 394 1.16 -13.80 9.89
N SER A 395 0.06 -14.03 9.17
CA SER A 395 -0.69 -15.28 9.20
C SER A 395 0.12 -16.46 8.67
N ALA A 396 0.74 -16.28 7.51
CA ALA A 396 1.53 -17.31 6.85
C ALA A 396 2.74 -17.73 7.70
N LEU A 397 3.50 -16.77 8.22
CA LEU A 397 4.74 -17.04 8.97
C LEU A 397 4.49 -17.63 10.35
N PHE A 398 3.46 -17.16 11.07
CA PHE A 398 3.32 -17.45 12.49
C PHE A 398 1.99 -18.13 12.85
N ILE A 399 0.85 -17.56 12.47
CA ILE A 399 -0.47 -18.06 12.88
C ILE A 399 -0.73 -19.46 12.30
N SER A 400 -0.25 -19.73 11.08
CA SER A 400 -0.28 -21.06 10.47
C SER A 400 0.34 -22.12 11.39
N GLY A 401 1.35 -21.76 12.18
CA GLY A 401 1.97 -22.63 13.17
C GLY A 401 1.15 -22.82 14.42
N PHE A 402 0.84 -21.72 15.09
CA PHE A 402 0.12 -21.76 16.35
C PHE A 402 -1.29 -22.33 16.24
N SER A 403 -1.94 -22.16 15.08
CA SER A 403 -3.32 -22.60 14.85
C SER A 403 -3.44 -23.93 14.11
N PHE A 404 -2.40 -24.44 13.44
CA PHE A 404 -2.49 -25.69 12.66
C PHE A 404 -1.37 -26.69 12.96
N TYR A 405 -0.14 -26.43 12.51
CA TYR A 405 0.89 -27.48 12.54
C TYR A 405 1.45 -27.75 13.95
N PHE A 406 1.53 -26.77 14.86
CA PHE A 406 1.94 -27.06 16.24
C PHE A 406 0.89 -27.87 17.01
N PRO A 407 -0.41 -27.52 17.03
CA PRO A 407 -1.43 -28.35 17.67
C PRO A 407 -1.47 -29.78 17.10
N SER A 408 -1.35 -29.93 15.78
CA SER A 408 -1.27 -31.25 15.14
C SER A 408 -0.08 -32.08 15.67
N LEU A 409 1.11 -31.47 15.76
CA LEU A 409 2.30 -32.12 16.32
C LEU A 409 2.13 -32.46 17.80
N MET A 410 1.51 -31.57 18.59
CA MET A 410 1.20 -31.85 19.99
C MET A 410 0.30 -33.06 20.15
N TRP A 411 -0.67 -33.26 19.24
CA TRP A 411 -1.49 -34.47 19.26
C TRP A 411 -0.63 -35.72 19.09
N PHE A 412 0.23 -35.75 18.07
CA PHE A 412 1.09 -36.91 17.77
C PHE A 412 2.13 -37.19 18.86
N LEU A 413 2.71 -36.14 19.46
CA LEU A 413 3.86 -36.26 20.36
C LEU A 413 3.48 -36.33 21.83
N LEU A 414 2.42 -35.64 22.27
CA LEU A 414 2.18 -35.38 23.69
C LEU A 414 0.95 -36.08 24.26
N ILE A 415 -0.15 -36.17 23.51
CA ILE A 415 -1.45 -36.63 24.05
C ILE A 415 -2.02 -37.90 23.39
N ARG A 416 -1.46 -38.37 22.27
CA ARG A 416 -1.87 -39.64 21.63
C ARG A 416 -1.57 -40.82 22.55
N LYS A 417 -2.58 -41.67 22.78
CA LYS A 417 -2.45 -42.93 23.52
C LYS A 417 -2.31 -44.10 22.54
N GLY A 418 -1.27 -44.91 22.67
CA GLY A 418 -1.03 -46.06 21.79
C GLY A 418 -0.43 -45.69 20.42
N SER A 419 -0.45 -46.65 19.49
CA SER A 419 0.03 -46.43 18.12
C SER A 419 -0.97 -45.60 17.31
N TRP A 420 -0.48 -44.76 16.40
CA TRP A 420 -1.34 -44.02 15.46
C TRP A 420 -2.01 -44.93 14.43
N THR A 421 -1.50 -46.15 14.23
CA THR A 421 -2.06 -47.15 13.31
C THR A 421 -3.23 -47.93 13.91
N GLU A 422 -3.53 -47.74 15.21
CA GLU A 422 -4.68 -48.38 15.84
C GLU A 422 -6.00 -47.81 15.28
N PRO A 423 -7.04 -48.64 15.08
CA PRO A 423 -8.32 -48.19 14.49
C PRO A 423 -8.95 -46.98 15.20
N GLN A 424 -8.81 -46.91 16.53
CA GLN A 424 -9.31 -45.81 17.35
C GLN A 424 -8.59 -44.47 17.13
N ASN A 425 -7.31 -44.52 16.71
CA ASN A 425 -6.48 -43.34 16.48
C ASN A 425 -6.34 -43.00 15.00
N LEU A 426 -6.60 -43.93 14.09
CA LEU A 426 -6.33 -43.77 12.66
C LEU A 426 -7.04 -42.55 12.07
N ILE A 427 -8.33 -42.36 12.39
CA ILE A 427 -9.10 -41.20 11.89
C ILE A 427 -8.53 -39.90 12.44
N LEU A 428 -8.24 -39.84 13.74
CA LEU A 428 -7.65 -38.66 14.37
C LEU A 428 -6.25 -38.35 13.83
N ALA A 429 -5.46 -39.38 13.54
CA ALA A 429 -4.15 -39.24 12.93
C ALA A 429 -4.25 -38.65 11.52
N ILE A 430 -5.20 -39.11 10.70
CA ILE A 430 -5.45 -38.56 9.36
C ILE A 430 -5.88 -37.09 9.45
N ILE A 431 -6.80 -36.75 10.37
CA ILE A 431 -7.26 -35.37 10.57
C ILE A 431 -6.10 -34.47 10.98
N ASN A 432 -5.30 -34.87 11.97
CA ASN A 432 -4.16 -34.05 12.42
C ASN A 432 -3.10 -33.93 11.34
N ALA A 433 -2.78 -35.00 10.61
CA ALA A 433 -1.84 -34.94 9.50
C ALA A 433 -2.32 -33.97 8.40
N PHE A 434 -3.61 -33.99 8.07
CA PHE A 434 -4.20 -33.08 7.09
C PHE A 434 -4.15 -31.62 7.55
N ILE A 435 -4.50 -31.33 8.82
CA ILE A 435 -4.40 -30.00 9.42
C ILE A 435 -2.95 -29.49 9.41
N GLY A 436 -1.99 -30.36 9.79
CA GLY A 436 -0.57 -30.03 9.74
C GLY A 436 -0.11 -29.69 8.31
N LEU A 437 -0.59 -30.44 7.32
CA LEU A 437 -0.32 -30.16 5.90
C LEU A 437 -0.91 -28.83 5.45
N ILE A 438 -2.15 -28.49 5.84
CA ILE A 438 -2.74 -27.16 5.57
C ILE A 438 -1.83 -26.06 6.13
N GLY A 439 -1.42 -26.17 7.40
CA GLY A 439 -0.53 -25.19 8.02
C GLY A 439 0.79 -25.01 7.26
N LEU A 440 1.41 -26.11 6.81
CA LEU A 440 2.65 -26.05 6.03
C LEU A 440 2.46 -25.47 4.63
N ILE A 441 1.32 -25.78 3.97
CA ILE A 441 0.97 -25.17 2.68
C ILE A 441 0.81 -23.66 2.84
N ILE A 442 0.11 -23.20 3.88
CA ILE A 442 -0.08 -21.77 4.15
C ILE A 442 1.26 -21.09 4.48
N LEU A 443 2.14 -21.75 5.24
CA LEU A 443 3.48 -21.24 5.50
C LEU A 443 4.26 -20.99 4.20
N VAL A 444 4.23 -21.92 3.24
CA VAL A 444 5.01 -21.78 1.99
C VAL A 444 4.29 -20.90 0.98
N ALA A 445 3.06 -21.26 0.62
CA ALA A 445 2.29 -20.58 -0.41
C ALA A 445 1.82 -19.19 0.06
N GLY A 446 1.38 -19.05 1.31
CA GLY A 446 1.00 -17.76 1.87
C GLY A 446 2.20 -16.80 1.92
N THR A 447 3.36 -17.26 2.40
CA THR A 447 4.58 -16.42 2.40
C THR A 447 5.01 -16.03 1.00
N TYR A 448 5.00 -16.97 0.04
CA TYR A 448 5.27 -16.66 -1.37
C TYR A 448 4.32 -15.59 -1.88
N SER A 449 3.02 -15.75 -1.66
CA SER A 449 2.00 -14.83 -2.15
C SER A 449 2.13 -13.45 -1.52
N SER A 450 2.35 -13.36 -0.20
CA SER A 450 2.58 -12.05 0.43
C SER A 450 3.85 -11.38 -0.12
N ILE A 451 4.93 -12.14 -0.36
CA ILE A 451 6.16 -11.57 -0.94
C ILE A 451 5.96 -11.17 -2.40
N ASP A 452 5.21 -11.95 -3.19
CA ASP A 452 4.93 -11.64 -4.60
C ASP A 452 4.07 -10.38 -4.73
N ASP A 453 3.06 -10.22 -3.85
CA ASP A 453 2.18 -9.04 -3.84
C ASP A 453 2.90 -7.80 -3.29
N ILE A 454 3.65 -7.94 -2.19
CA ILE A 454 4.48 -6.85 -1.63
C ILE A 454 5.67 -6.52 -2.55
N GLY A 455 6.19 -7.51 -3.28
CA GLY A 455 7.49 -7.49 -3.95
C GLY A 455 7.47 -7.18 -5.45
N VAL A 456 6.32 -6.84 -6.04
CA VAL A 456 6.23 -6.42 -7.44
C VAL A 456 5.65 -5.01 -7.51
N CYS A 457 6.39 -4.11 -8.17
CA CYS A 457 5.91 -2.79 -8.58
C CYS A 457 4.47 -2.91 -9.07
N GLY A 458 3.52 -2.24 -8.40
CA GLY A 458 2.12 -2.36 -8.76
C GLY A 458 1.89 -2.11 -10.26
N THR A 459 0.94 -2.81 -10.86
CA THR A 459 0.68 -2.76 -12.30
C THR A 459 -0.47 -1.82 -12.68
N GLY A 460 -1.10 -1.19 -11.70
CA GLY A 460 -2.17 -0.22 -11.91
C GLY A 460 -1.67 1.14 -12.37
N ALA A 461 -2.57 1.97 -12.92
CA ALA A 461 -2.25 3.33 -13.37
C ALA A 461 -1.58 4.17 -12.27
N TYR A 462 -1.97 4.01 -11.00
CA TYR A 462 -1.34 4.68 -9.86
C TYR A 462 0.17 4.41 -9.71
N TYR A 463 0.65 3.27 -10.19
CA TYR A 463 2.05 2.84 -10.09
C TYR A 463 2.80 3.00 -11.40
N CYS A 464 2.10 2.91 -12.53
CA CYS A 464 2.68 2.89 -13.86
C CYS A 464 2.52 4.21 -14.62
N ALA A 465 1.78 5.19 -14.11
CA ALA A 465 1.63 6.49 -14.75
C ALA A 465 2.72 7.49 -14.32
N ALA A 466 3.34 8.13 -15.30
CA ALA A 466 4.22 9.26 -15.10
C ALA A 466 3.44 10.46 -14.54
N PRO A 467 4.08 11.36 -13.79
CA PRO A 467 5.50 11.32 -13.39
C PRO A 467 5.73 10.48 -12.12
N SER A 468 4.65 9.99 -11.50
CA SER A 468 4.69 9.29 -10.21
C SER A 468 5.36 7.92 -10.29
N CYS A 469 5.36 7.28 -11.46
CA CYS A 469 6.04 6.00 -11.63
C CYS A 469 7.56 6.16 -11.60
N LEU A 470 8.21 5.37 -10.74
CA LEU A 470 9.66 5.36 -10.60
C LEU A 470 10.28 4.58 -11.77
N PHE A 471 10.37 5.21 -12.94
CA PHE A 471 10.77 4.59 -14.20
C PHE A 471 12.16 3.90 -14.17
N GLN A 472 13.01 4.23 -13.19
CA GLN A 472 14.29 3.57 -12.95
C GLN A 472 14.20 2.16 -12.33
N TYR A 473 13.05 1.74 -11.80
CA TYR A 473 12.90 0.45 -11.11
C TYR A 473 12.13 -0.62 -11.91
N GLY A 474 11.64 -0.32 -13.11
CA GLY A 474 10.98 -1.34 -13.94
C GLY A 474 10.38 -0.84 -15.24
N PRO A 475 10.15 -1.74 -16.22
CA PRO A 475 9.67 -1.37 -17.56
C PRO A 475 8.18 -1.01 -17.63
N ALA A 476 7.41 -1.27 -16.57
CA ALA A 476 5.96 -1.10 -16.57
C ALA A 476 5.52 0.38 -16.57
N CYS A 477 6.39 1.28 -16.10
CA CYS A 477 6.14 2.71 -16.11
C CYS A 477 5.99 3.22 -17.55
N ASP A 478 4.93 3.96 -17.82
CA ASP A 478 4.59 4.52 -19.13
C ASP A 478 5.66 5.50 -19.66
N ALA A 479 6.43 6.12 -18.75
CA ALA A 479 7.63 6.90 -19.08
C ALA A 479 8.69 6.09 -19.84
N ASN A 480 8.76 4.77 -19.62
CA ASN A 480 9.70 3.89 -20.30
C ASN A 480 9.24 3.50 -21.71
N GLN A 481 7.97 3.74 -22.06
CA GLN A 481 7.50 3.52 -23.43
C GLN A 481 8.26 4.42 -24.40
N THR A 482 8.51 3.91 -25.60
CA THR A 482 9.12 4.65 -26.69
C THR A 482 8.04 4.91 -27.73
N PRO A 483 7.81 6.18 -28.11
CA PRO A 483 6.79 6.50 -29.10
C PRO A 483 7.11 5.90 -30.46
N ALA A 484 6.07 5.58 -31.22
CA ALA A 484 6.20 5.31 -32.64
C ALA A 484 6.66 6.57 -33.38
N GLY A 485 7.34 6.41 -34.52
CA GLY A 485 7.77 7.52 -35.37
C GLY A 485 9.22 7.42 -35.84
N ILE A 486 9.67 8.46 -36.55
CA ILE A 486 11.04 8.57 -37.04
C ILE A 486 11.97 8.84 -35.86
N ASN A 487 13.00 8.00 -35.70
CA ASN A 487 14.00 8.19 -34.67
C ASN A 487 14.85 9.45 -34.95
N THR A 488 14.81 10.43 -34.05
CA THR A 488 15.51 11.73 -34.18
C THR A 488 16.91 11.74 -33.58
N THR A 489 17.41 10.63 -33.02
CA THR A 489 18.71 10.57 -32.33
C THR A 489 19.88 11.03 -33.22
N SER A 490 19.86 10.67 -34.50
CA SER A 490 20.90 10.98 -35.49
C SER A 490 20.70 12.33 -36.20
N VAL A 491 19.60 13.04 -35.94
CA VAL A 491 19.30 14.30 -36.61
C VAL A 491 20.26 15.39 -36.12
N PRO A 492 20.93 16.14 -37.02
CA PRO A 492 21.78 17.26 -36.65
C PRO A 492 21.00 18.32 -35.84
N ARG A 493 21.64 18.92 -34.83
CA ARG A 493 21.02 19.97 -34.00
C ARG A 493 21.85 21.26 -34.09
N PRO A 494 21.87 21.94 -35.26
CA PRO A 494 22.59 23.21 -35.40
C PRO A 494 21.99 24.28 -34.50
N LYS A 495 22.85 25.20 -34.05
CA LYS A 495 22.49 26.37 -33.26
C LYS A 495 22.42 27.56 -34.20
N LEU A 496 21.20 28.03 -34.46
CA LEU A 496 20.90 29.05 -35.46
C LEU A 496 20.24 30.26 -34.79
N GLY A 497 20.37 31.43 -35.40
CA GLY A 497 19.86 32.68 -34.81
C GLY A 497 20.70 33.18 -33.63
N SER A 498 20.20 34.24 -32.99
CA SER A 498 20.86 34.94 -31.89
C SER A 498 20.38 34.53 -30.50
N THR A 499 19.27 33.79 -30.41
CA THR A 499 18.70 33.34 -29.14
C THR A 499 19.63 32.33 -28.46
N PRO A 500 19.93 32.47 -27.16
CA PRO A 500 20.88 31.59 -26.49
C PRO A 500 20.36 30.16 -26.36
N TYR A 501 21.27 29.19 -26.40
CA TYR A 501 21.00 27.77 -26.21
C TYR A 501 21.50 27.29 -24.85
N GLY A 502 20.71 26.48 -24.15
CA GLY A 502 21.06 25.97 -22.82
C GLY A 502 21.21 27.05 -21.75
N VAL A 503 20.46 28.15 -21.88
CA VAL A 503 20.38 29.23 -20.89
C VAL A 503 18.92 29.40 -20.53
N SER A 504 18.62 29.52 -19.24
CA SER A 504 17.25 29.76 -18.74
C SER A 504 16.80 31.17 -19.14
N ILE A 505 15.97 31.27 -20.18
CA ILE A 505 15.40 32.52 -20.69
C ILE A 505 14.19 32.89 -19.83
N ARG A 506 14.23 34.03 -19.15
CA ARG A 506 13.18 34.43 -18.18
C ARG A 506 12.43 35.68 -18.56
N ASP A 507 12.89 36.44 -19.54
CA ASP A 507 12.38 37.76 -19.88
C ASP A 507 11.97 37.86 -21.35
N CYS A 508 10.91 38.61 -21.64
CA CYS A 508 10.53 38.95 -23.01
C CYS A 508 11.24 40.24 -23.45
N SER A 509 12.06 40.14 -24.50
CA SER A 509 12.90 41.24 -24.99
C SER A 509 12.14 42.33 -25.74
N ILE A 510 10.87 42.10 -26.10
CA ILE A 510 10.06 43.04 -26.89
C ILE A 510 9.13 43.85 -25.98
N PRO A 511 9.31 45.19 -25.89
CA PRO A 511 8.43 46.07 -25.09
C PRO A 511 6.97 45.98 -25.50
N GLY A 512 6.06 45.98 -24.51
CA GLY A 512 4.61 45.98 -24.73
C GLY A 512 4.03 44.64 -25.22
N LYS A 513 4.84 43.57 -25.22
CA LYS A 513 4.43 42.22 -25.57
C LYS A 513 4.32 41.31 -24.36
N VAL A 514 3.32 40.43 -24.36
CA VAL A 514 3.16 39.38 -23.35
C VAL A 514 3.10 38.01 -24.01
N ALA A 515 4.03 37.12 -23.67
CA ALA A 515 3.93 35.72 -24.07
C ALA A 515 3.05 34.96 -23.09
N LEU A 516 1.84 34.61 -23.53
CA LEU A 516 0.99 33.67 -22.81
C LEU A 516 1.46 32.25 -23.13
N THR A 517 1.87 31.52 -22.10
CA THR A 517 2.39 30.15 -22.24
C THR A 517 1.58 29.17 -21.40
N PHE A 518 1.33 27.99 -21.96
CA PHE A 518 0.56 26.92 -21.32
C PHE A 518 1.35 25.60 -21.32
N ASP A 519 1.50 25.00 -20.15
CA ASP A 519 2.26 23.76 -19.95
C ASP A 519 1.33 22.56 -19.70
N ASP A 520 1.92 21.36 -19.71
CA ASP A 520 1.34 20.04 -19.40
C ASP A 520 0.35 19.43 -20.40
N GLY A 521 -0.15 20.23 -21.31
CA GLY A 521 -1.03 19.82 -22.39
C GLY A 521 -0.42 18.81 -23.37
N PRO A 522 -1.24 18.28 -24.28
CA PRO A 522 -2.68 18.48 -24.37
C PRO A 522 -3.45 17.66 -23.32
N TYR A 523 -4.66 18.10 -22.98
CA TYR A 523 -5.62 17.39 -22.12
C TYR A 523 -7.07 17.67 -22.55
N ILE A 524 -8.05 17.21 -21.77
CA ILE A 524 -9.47 17.30 -22.14
C ILE A 524 -9.97 18.75 -22.29
N TYR A 525 -9.32 19.72 -21.61
CA TYR A 525 -9.70 21.14 -21.67
C TYR A 525 -9.01 21.92 -22.79
N THR A 526 -7.87 21.44 -23.30
CA THR A 526 -7.03 22.14 -24.29
C THR A 526 -7.82 22.58 -25.53
N SER A 527 -8.77 21.78 -26.03
CA SER A 527 -9.58 22.16 -27.20
C SER A 527 -10.42 23.42 -26.95
N ALA A 528 -10.99 23.54 -25.74
CA ALA A 528 -11.77 24.72 -25.38
C ALA A 528 -10.89 25.96 -25.21
N LEU A 529 -9.65 25.79 -24.74
CA LEU A 529 -8.69 26.89 -24.69
C LEU A 529 -8.40 27.44 -26.10
N LEU A 530 -8.20 26.57 -27.09
CA LEU A 530 -8.01 26.99 -28.48
C LEU A 530 -9.21 27.79 -29.01
N ASP A 531 -10.44 27.35 -28.69
CA ASP A 531 -11.66 28.09 -29.06
C ASP A 531 -11.71 29.49 -28.41
N ILE A 532 -11.34 29.60 -27.13
CA ILE A 532 -11.28 30.87 -26.40
C ILE A 532 -10.23 31.80 -27.03
N LEU A 533 -9.01 31.30 -27.26
CA LEU A 533 -7.92 32.08 -27.87
C LEU A 533 -8.32 32.61 -29.26
N LYS A 534 -8.93 31.75 -30.08
CA LYS A 534 -9.46 32.12 -31.40
C LYS A 534 -10.56 33.17 -31.31
N SER A 535 -11.50 33.02 -30.37
CA SER A 535 -12.58 33.99 -30.17
C SER A 535 -12.08 35.38 -29.74
N LYS A 536 -10.96 35.40 -29.01
CA LYS A 536 -10.29 36.63 -28.55
C LYS A 536 -9.26 37.16 -29.57
N GLY A 537 -9.03 36.46 -30.68
CA GLY A 537 -8.09 36.85 -31.72
C GLY A 537 -6.63 36.84 -31.27
N VAL A 538 -6.28 36.01 -30.30
CA VAL A 538 -4.92 35.92 -29.74
C VAL A 538 -4.27 34.56 -29.99
N LYS A 539 -2.94 34.53 -29.99
CA LYS A 539 -2.14 33.32 -30.08
C LYS A 539 -1.34 33.14 -28.79
N ALA A 540 -0.90 31.90 -28.55
CA ALA A 540 -0.20 31.48 -27.34
C ALA A 540 0.84 30.42 -27.67
N THR A 541 1.76 30.16 -26.75
CA THR A 541 2.76 29.07 -26.86
C THR A 541 2.38 27.92 -25.94
N PHE A 542 2.44 26.69 -26.44
CA PHE A 542 2.12 25.49 -25.67
C PHE A 542 3.36 24.62 -25.51
N PHE A 543 3.74 24.28 -24.28
CA PHE A 543 4.82 23.34 -24.00
C PHE A 543 4.21 21.96 -23.72
N LEU A 544 4.35 21.05 -24.69
CA LEU A 544 3.62 19.79 -24.70
C LEU A 544 4.41 18.64 -24.05
N VAL A 545 3.72 17.87 -23.21
CA VAL A 545 4.24 16.65 -22.58
C VAL A 545 3.81 15.43 -23.39
N GLY A 546 4.74 14.48 -23.58
CA GLY A 546 4.54 13.30 -24.43
C GLY A 546 3.61 12.21 -23.89
N ASN A 547 3.81 11.76 -22.65
CA ASN A 547 3.04 10.71 -21.99
C ASN A 547 3.09 10.92 -20.47
N ASN A 548 2.02 11.47 -19.90
CA ASN A 548 1.96 11.94 -18.52
C ASN A 548 0.55 11.80 -17.94
N GLY A 549 0.43 11.57 -16.63
CA GLY A 549 -0.84 11.46 -15.92
C GLY A 549 -1.70 10.28 -16.36
N GLY A 550 -1.12 9.25 -16.99
CA GLY A 550 -1.87 8.13 -17.55
C GLY A 550 -2.76 8.50 -18.74
N LYS A 551 -2.58 9.69 -19.33
CA LYS A 551 -3.38 10.17 -20.47
C LYS A 551 -3.11 9.42 -21.78
N GLY A 552 -2.03 8.64 -21.82
CA GLY A 552 -1.53 7.97 -23.00
C GLY A 552 -0.57 8.84 -23.81
N GLN A 553 0.05 8.24 -24.82
CA GLN A 553 1.02 8.90 -25.69
C GLN A 553 0.34 9.93 -26.60
N ILE A 554 0.89 11.13 -26.72
CA ILE A 554 0.32 12.20 -27.56
C ILE A 554 0.24 11.85 -29.04
N ASN A 555 1.03 10.90 -29.53
CA ASN A 555 1.00 10.46 -30.92
C ASN A 555 0.15 9.19 -31.15
N ASP A 556 -0.49 8.64 -30.11
CA ASP A 556 -1.44 7.53 -30.31
C ASP A 556 -2.73 8.07 -30.98
N PRO A 557 -3.09 7.62 -32.19
CA PRO A 557 -4.30 8.06 -32.88
C PRO A 557 -5.60 7.87 -32.08
N LYS A 558 -5.63 6.94 -31.12
CA LYS A 558 -6.82 6.65 -30.30
C LYS A 558 -7.11 7.70 -29.24
N THR A 559 -6.12 8.50 -28.84
CA THR A 559 -6.27 9.52 -27.80
C THR A 559 -6.95 10.79 -28.30
N GLY A 560 -6.95 11.03 -29.62
CA GLY A 560 -7.40 12.29 -30.22
C GLY A 560 -6.39 13.44 -30.11
N TYR A 561 -5.32 13.29 -29.33
CA TYR A 561 -4.26 14.30 -29.18
C TYR A 561 -3.54 14.65 -30.48
N PRO A 562 -3.25 13.72 -31.43
CA PRO A 562 -2.60 14.09 -32.68
C PRO A 562 -3.38 15.15 -33.46
N ALA A 563 -4.71 14.98 -33.58
CA ALA A 563 -5.57 15.93 -34.28
C ALA A 563 -5.65 17.27 -33.54
N LEU A 564 -5.66 17.25 -32.21
CA LEU A 564 -5.68 18.45 -31.38
C LEU A 564 -4.37 19.25 -31.50
N ILE A 565 -3.22 18.59 -31.52
CA ILE A 565 -1.90 19.21 -31.71
C ILE A 565 -1.76 19.77 -33.14
N GLN A 566 -2.25 19.06 -34.15
CA GLN A 566 -2.32 19.58 -35.53
C GLN A 566 -3.19 20.84 -35.62
N ARG A 567 -4.36 20.84 -34.95
CA ARG A 567 -5.24 22.01 -34.84
C ARG A 567 -4.50 23.18 -34.21
N MET A 568 -3.87 22.97 -33.06
CA MET A 568 -3.08 23.97 -32.33
C MET A 568 -2.05 24.65 -33.24
N TYR A 569 -1.27 23.87 -33.99
CA TYR A 569 -0.32 24.42 -34.96
C TYR A 569 -1.00 25.17 -36.11
N SER A 570 -2.08 24.60 -36.68
CA SER A 570 -2.80 25.18 -37.83
C SER A 570 -3.48 26.51 -37.52
N GLU A 571 -3.88 26.73 -36.27
CA GLU A 571 -4.47 28.00 -35.79
C GLU A 571 -3.38 29.04 -35.48
N GLY A 572 -2.10 28.67 -35.64
CA GLY A 572 -0.95 29.55 -35.59
C GLY A 572 -0.36 29.73 -34.18
N HIS A 573 -0.65 28.82 -33.25
CA HIS A 573 0.01 28.77 -31.95
C HIS A 573 1.44 28.22 -32.08
N GLN A 574 2.33 28.64 -31.19
CA GLN A 574 3.68 28.07 -31.12
C GLN A 574 3.66 26.80 -30.26
N ILE A 575 4.38 25.77 -30.70
CA ILE A 575 4.56 24.51 -29.97
C ILE A 575 6.00 24.44 -29.46
N GLY A 576 6.15 24.16 -28.18
CA GLY A 576 7.41 23.84 -27.51
C GLY A 576 7.35 22.45 -26.89
N SER A 577 8.52 21.92 -26.50
CA SER A 577 8.62 20.64 -25.81
C SER A 577 8.57 20.83 -24.29
N HIS A 578 7.86 19.93 -23.59
CA HIS A 578 7.87 19.82 -22.13
C HIS A 578 8.27 18.42 -21.68
N THR A 579 9.21 17.80 -22.42
CA THR A 579 9.73 16.44 -22.20
C THR A 579 8.71 15.30 -22.40
N TRP A 580 9.16 14.06 -22.32
CA TRP A 580 8.33 12.89 -22.53
C TRP A 580 7.39 12.63 -21.35
N SER A 581 7.89 12.55 -20.13
CA SER A 581 7.13 12.07 -18.98
C SER A 581 7.04 13.06 -17.82
N HIS A 582 7.27 14.36 -18.09
CA HIS A 582 7.25 15.42 -17.08
C HIS A 582 8.24 15.19 -15.91
N ALA A 583 9.38 14.57 -16.18
CA ALA A 583 10.39 14.27 -15.15
C ALA A 583 11.24 15.51 -14.83
N ASP A 584 11.60 15.71 -13.55
CA ASP A 584 12.54 16.75 -13.14
C ASP A 584 13.93 16.45 -13.70
N LEU A 585 14.35 17.22 -14.71
CA LEU A 585 15.60 17.01 -15.43
C LEU A 585 16.86 17.18 -14.57
N SER A 586 16.79 17.94 -13.47
CA SER A 586 17.91 18.10 -12.53
C SER A 586 18.19 16.83 -11.73
N THR A 587 17.19 15.97 -11.53
CA THR A 587 17.33 14.71 -10.79
C THR A 587 17.83 13.55 -11.65
N LEU A 588 17.79 13.73 -12.98
CA LEU A 588 18.15 12.69 -13.94
C LEU A 588 19.63 12.67 -14.26
N ASN A 589 20.12 11.56 -14.80
CA ASN A 589 21.44 11.52 -15.46
C ASN A 589 21.34 11.97 -16.94
N ARG A 590 22.49 12.17 -17.60
CA ARG A 590 22.56 12.67 -18.98
C ARG A 590 21.78 11.78 -19.98
N GLN A 591 21.86 10.46 -19.86
CA GLN A 591 21.15 9.55 -20.77
C GLN A 591 19.63 9.64 -20.56
N GLN A 592 19.18 9.68 -19.30
CA GLN A 592 17.76 9.83 -18.98
C GLN A 592 17.20 11.17 -19.49
N ARG A 593 17.94 12.28 -19.31
CA ARG A 593 17.56 13.58 -19.91
C ARG A 593 17.48 13.51 -21.43
N TYR A 594 18.48 12.89 -22.06
CA TYR A 594 18.49 12.69 -23.51
C TYR A 594 17.24 11.93 -23.98
N ASP A 595 16.89 10.83 -23.31
CA ASP A 595 15.72 10.03 -23.65
C ASP A 595 14.41 10.81 -23.47
N GLN A 596 14.29 11.61 -22.41
CA GLN A 596 13.13 12.48 -22.16
C GLN A 596 12.90 13.50 -23.29
N VAL A 597 13.98 14.07 -23.83
CA VAL A 597 13.91 15.03 -24.93
C VAL A 597 13.60 14.32 -26.24
N VAL A 598 14.39 13.30 -26.59
CA VAL A 598 14.31 12.61 -27.88
C VAL A 598 12.99 11.87 -28.06
N LYS A 599 12.44 11.22 -27.02
CA LYS A 599 11.13 10.57 -27.15
C LYS A 599 10.05 11.60 -27.49
N ASN A 600 10.08 12.78 -26.88
CA ASN A 600 9.12 13.82 -27.21
C ASN A 600 9.35 14.41 -28.62
N GLU A 601 10.61 14.53 -29.07
CA GLU A 601 10.93 14.88 -30.47
C GLU A 601 10.31 13.88 -31.47
N ILE A 602 10.42 12.58 -31.20
CA ILE A 602 9.88 11.50 -32.04
C ILE A 602 8.36 11.62 -32.13
N ALA A 603 7.67 11.77 -30.99
CA ALA A 603 6.22 11.87 -30.96
C ALA A 603 5.71 13.13 -31.68
N LEU A 604 6.35 14.29 -31.48
CA LEU A 604 5.98 15.52 -32.17
C LEU A 604 6.28 15.45 -33.67
N THR A 605 7.38 14.81 -34.05
CA THR A 605 7.73 14.56 -35.46
C THR A 605 6.70 13.68 -36.16
N ASP A 606 6.21 12.64 -35.48
CA ASP A 606 5.18 11.74 -36.01
C ASP A 606 3.86 12.48 -36.28
N ILE A 607 3.53 13.47 -35.44
CA ILE A 607 2.29 14.26 -35.56
C ILE A 607 2.41 15.40 -36.60
N LEU A 608 3.53 16.14 -36.59
CA LEU A 608 3.70 17.42 -37.29
C LEU A 608 4.71 17.36 -38.46
N GLY A 609 5.55 16.33 -38.52
CA GLY A 609 6.66 16.22 -39.47
C GLY A 609 7.94 16.97 -39.07
N PHE A 610 7.92 17.69 -37.95
CA PHE A 610 9.03 18.47 -37.40
C PHE A 610 8.97 18.45 -35.87
N PHE A 611 10.03 18.91 -35.21
CA PHE A 611 10.08 19.06 -33.74
C PHE A 611 10.61 20.44 -33.34
N PRO A 612 10.24 20.96 -32.15
CA PRO A 612 10.55 22.33 -31.75
C PRO A 612 12.00 22.52 -31.28
N THR A 613 12.47 23.77 -31.32
CA THR A 613 13.77 24.21 -30.75
C THR A 613 13.62 24.83 -29.36
N TYR A 614 12.39 25.11 -28.92
CA TYR A 614 12.08 25.59 -27.58
C TYR A 614 11.65 24.43 -26.68
N LEU A 615 12.25 24.34 -25.50
CA LEU A 615 11.90 23.39 -24.46
C LEU A 615 11.82 24.09 -23.11
N ARG A 616 10.74 23.88 -22.38
CA ARG A 616 10.63 24.26 -20.98
C ARG A 616 10.86 23.02 -20.12
N PRO A 617 11.84 23.01 -19.20
CA PRO A 617 12.03 21.90 -18.27
C PRO A 617 10.85 21.80 -17.29
N PRO A 618 10.30 20.60 -17.01
CA PRO A 618 9.32 20.39 -15.96
C PRO A 618 9.77 20.95 -14.61
N TYR A 619 8.83 21.53 -13.86
CA TYR A 619 9.07 22.19 -12.57
C TYR A 619 10.11 23.32 -12.63
N GLU A 620 10.40 23.83 -13.84
CA GLU A 620 11.47 24.80 -14.14
C GLU A 620 12.85 24.35 -13.66
N SER A 621 12.99 23.05 -13.39
CA SER A 621 14.15 22.49 -12.72
C SER A 621 15.15 22.02 -13.77
N CYS A 622 16.21 22.79 -13.94
CA CYS A 622 17.33 22.42 -14.81
C CYS A 622 18.64 23.01 -14.27
N ASN A 623 19.40 22.18 -13.57
CA ASN A 623 20.74 22.50 -13.07
C ASN A 623 21.76 22.72 -14.20
N ALA A 624 23.00 23.06 -13.85
CA ALA A 624 24.05 23.35 -14.82
C ALA A 624 24.33 22.19 -15.80
N ASP A 625 24.26 20.95 -15.33
CA ASP A 625 24.44 19.76 -16.18
C ASP A 625 23.28 19.60 -17.17
N CYS A 626 22.05 19.77 -16.68
CA CYS A 626 20.86 19.80 -17.53
C CYS A 626 20.94 20.91 -18.59
N LEU A 627 21.33 22.12 -18.22
CA LEU A 627 21.48 23.24 -19.16
C LEU A 627 22.55 22.96 -20.21
N ASN A 628 23.68 22.36 -19.83
CA ASN A 628 24.72 21.92 -20.77
C ASN A 628 24.21 20.82 -21.71
N ASP A 629 23.46 19.85 -21.21
CA ASP A 629 22.88 18.77 -22.01
C ASP A 629 21.85 19.33 -23.02
N LEU A 630 20.98 20.23 -22.59
CA LEU A 630 20.02 20.93 -23.47
C LEU A 630 20.73 21.85 -24.47
N ARG A 631 21.84 22.49 -24.09
CA ARG A 631 22.70 23.23 -25.03
C ARG A 631 23.26 22.31 -26.12
N ASP A 632 23.72 21.12 -25.75
CA ASP A 632 24.28 20.14 -26.71
C ASP A 632 23.19 19.61 -27.64
N LEU A 633 21.97 19.44 -27.12
CA LEU A 633 20.76 19.15 -27.89
C LEU A 633 20.18 20.39 -28.62
N GLY A 634 20.84 21.54 -28.52
CA GLY A 634 20.44 22.76 -29.20
C GLY A 634 19.02 23.21 -28.85
N TYR A 635 18.64 23.19 -27.57
CA TYR A 635 17.37 23.76 -27.12
C TYR A 635 17.54 25.16 -26.53
N HIS A 636 16.61 26.05 -26.88
CA HIS A 636 16.35 27.28 -26.14
C HIS A 636 15.56 26.87 -24.89
N VAL A 637 16.12 27.15 -23.70
CA VAL A 637 15.52 26.73 -22.43
C VAL A 637 14.55 27.80 -21.99
N ALA A 638 13.28 27.57 -22.27
CA ALA A 638 12.21 28.51 -21.97
C ALA A 638 11.87 28.48 -20.48
N ASN A 639 11.80 29.65 -19.86
CA ASN A 639 11.28 29.86 -18.51
C ASN A 639 10.26 31.02 -18.55
N TYR A 640 9.97 31.65 -17.42
CA TYR A 640 8.99 32.73 -17.31
C TYR A 640 9.48 33.90 -16.44
N ASP A 641 8.81 35.04 -16.59
CA ASP A 641 8.91 36.19 -15.69
C ASP A 641 7.99 35.98 -14.48
N ILE A 642 6.77 35.52 -14.74
CA ILE A 642 5.76 35.25 -13.71
C ILE A 642 5.22 33.82 -13.82
N ASP A 643 5.19 33.14 -12.68
CA ASP A 643 4.36 31.96 -12.46
C ASP A 643 3.03 32.42 -11.86
N THR A 644 1.92 32.11 -12.54
CA THR A 644 0.59 32.49 -12.06
C THR A 644 0.10 31.62 -10.91
N LEU A 645 0.77 30.51 -10.60
CA LEU A 645 0.37 29.52 -9.59
C LEU A 645 -1.06 29.02 -9.79
N ASP A 646 -1.56 29.02 -11.03
CA ASP A 646 -2.92 28.62 -11.39
C ASP A 646 -3.23 27.18 -10.98
N TRP A 647 -2.22 26.32 -11.00
CA TRP A 647 -2.26 24.93 -10.55
C TRP A 647 -2.62 24.76 -9.06
N GLN A 648 -2.50 25.80 -8.23
CA GLN A 648 -2.91 25.74 -6.81
C GLN A 648 -4.42 25.85 -6.60
N GLY A 649 -5.18 26.27 -7.63
CA GLY A 649 -6.63 26.39 -7.58
C GLY A 649 -7.19 27.66 -6.93
N ASP A 650 -6.34 28.53 -6.35
CA ASP A 650 -6.73 29.87 -5.91
C ASP A 650 -6.59 30.88 -7.05
N TYR A 651 -7.59 30.88 -7.94
CA TYR A 651 -7.60 31.78 -9.10
C TYR A 651 -7.69 33.26 -8.74
N GLY A 652 -8.14 33.62 -7.54
CA GLY A 652 -8.09 35.02 -7.07
C GLY A 652 -6.65 35.46 -6.85
N HIS A 653 -5.83 34.59 -6.28
CA HIS A 653 -4.39 34.80 -6.16
C HIS A 653 -3.71 34.87 -7.54
N SER A 654 -4.00 33.92 -8.44
CA SER A 654 -3.43 33.91 -9.80
C SER A 654 -3.75 35.18 -10.59
N GLN A 655 -4.99 35.67 -10.51
CA GLN A 655 -5.41 36.95 -11.09
C GLN A 655 -4.62 38.13 -10.52
N GLY A 656 -4.40 38.12 -9.20
CA GLY A 656 -3.59 39.12 -8.50
C GLY A 656 -2.13 39.13 -8.96
N ILE A 657 -1.50 37.96 -9.10
CA ILE A 657 -0.13 37.82 -9.61
C ILE A 657 -0.05 38.36 -11.03
N PHE A 658 -0.92 37.90 -11.93
CA PHE A 658 -0.90 38.32 -13.34
C PHE A 658 -1.08 39.84 -13.49
N SER A 659 -2.06 40.42 -12.80
CA SER A 659 -2.29 41.87 -12.78
C SER A 659 -1.10 42.65 -12.22
N SER A 660 -0.42 42.11 -11.21
CA SER A 660 0.76 42.75 -10.62
C SER A 660 1.97 42.67 -11.56
N GLY A 661 2.14 41.55 -12.26
CA GLY A 661 3.14 41.38 -13.32
C GLY A 661 2.95 42.38 -14.45
N LEU A 662 1.71 42.55 -14.95
CA LEU A 662 1.38 43.57 -15.96
C LEU A 662 1.73 44.99 -15.49
N LYS A 663 1.41 45.33 -14.24
CA LYS A 663 1.76 46.65 -13.67
C LYS A 663 3.27 46.83 -13.59
N ALA A 664 4.03 45.81 -13.19
CA ALA A 664 5.49 45.88 -13.15
C ALA A 664 6.09 46.05 -14.57
N ALA A 665 5.54 45.33 -15.56
CA ALA A 665 5.98 45.38 -16.95
C ALA A 665 5.69 46.73 -17.64
N SER A 666 4.70 47.49 -17.15
CA SER A 666 4.33 48.81 -17.69
C SER A 666 5.47 49.86 -17.68
N ALA A 667 6.62 49.55 -17.07
CA ALA A 667 7.86 50.30 -17.14
C ALA A 667 8.64 50.15 -18.48
N GLY A 668 8.07 49.50 -19.50
CA GLY A 668 8.66 49.40 -20.85
C GLY A 668 9.26 48.04 -21.19
N HIS A 669 8.93 47.00 -20.45
CA HIS A 669 9.40 45.63 -20.70
C HIS A 669 8.23 44.73 -21.10
N GLY A 670 8.45 43.79 -22.00
CA GLY A 670 7.53 42.66 -22.18
C GLY A 670 7.71 41.65 -21.06
N PHE A 671 6.81 40.68 -20.94
CA PHE A 671 7.04 39.56 -20.02
C PHE A 671 6.37 38.25 -20.47
N ILE A 672 6.78 37.15 -19.86
CA ILE A 672 6.35 35.78 -20.14
C ILE A 672 5.52 35.28 -18.97
N SER A 673 4.29 34.85 -19.24
CA SER A 673 3.37 34.30 -18.25
C SER A 673 3.25 32.80 -18.38
N LEU A 674 3.45 32.06 -17.29
CA LEU A 674 3.17 30.63 -17.18
C LEU A 674 1.76 30.37 -16.63
N ALA A 675 1.05 29.44 -17.26
CA ALA A 675 -0.18 28.80 -16.78
C ALA A 675 -0.24 27.35 -17.31
N HIS A 676 -1.26 26.56 -16.93
CA HIS A 676 -1.38 25.15 -17.30
C HIS A 676 -2.73 24.83 -17.95
N ASP A 677 -2.75 24.25 -19.14
CA ASP A 677 -4.00 23.97 -19.88
C ASP A 677 -4.68 22.65 -19.50
N ILE A 678 -4.17 21.99 -18.45
CA ILE A 678 -4.75 20.78 -17.86
C ILE A 678 -5.79 21.07 -16.76
N HIS A 679 -5.98 22.33 -16.39
CA HIS A 679 -6.93 22.75 -15.36
C HIS A 679 -8.16 23.44 -15.97
N ASP A 680 -9.35 22.96 -15.58
CA ASP A 680 -10.64 23.46 -16.05
C ASP A 680 -10.77 24.99 -15.89
N LYS A 681 -10.59 25.49 -14.67
CA LYS A 681 -10.72 26.92 -14.37
C LYS A 681 -9.60 27.78 -14.98
N THR A 682 -8.40 27.22 -15.20
CA THR A 682 -7.37 27.92 -15.99
C THR A 682 -7.89 28.20 -17.40
N VAL A 683 -8.42 27.17 -18.06
CA VAL A 683 -8.91 27.26 -19.44
C VAL A 683 -10.16 28.12 -19.53
N HIS A 684 -11.21 27.78 -18.78
CA HIS A 684 -12.54 28.35 -18.98
C HIS A 684 -12.74 29.72 -18.31
N THR A 685 -11.89 30.09 -17.36
CA THR A 685 -12.02 31.35 -16.61
C THR A 685 -10.76 32.20 -16.72
N PHE A 686 -9.62 31.69 -16.27
CA PHE A 686 -8.42 32.50 -16.07
C PHE A 686 -7.79 32.95 -17.39
N ALA A 687 -7.81 32.13 -18.44
CA ALA A 687 -7.29 32.51 -19.76
C ALA A 687 -7.98 33.76 -20.32
N SER A 688 -9.32 33.82 -20.25
CA SER A 688 -10.07 35.02 -20.67
C SER A 688 -9.71 36.24 -19.82
N TYR A 689 -9.57 36.07 -18.51
CA TYR A 689 -9.14 37.15 -17.62
C TYR A 689 -7.75 37.69 -18.00
N MET A 690 -6.77 36.81 -18.27
CA MET A 690 -5.43 37.22 -18.66
C MET A 690 -5.48 38.07 -19.93
N ILE A 691 -6.22 37.61 -20.94
CA ILE A 691 -6.35 38.28 -22.24
C ILE A 691 -7.06 39.63 -22.11
N ASP A 692 -8.15 39.70 -21.37
CA ASP A 692 -8.91 40.94 -21.21
C ASP A 692 -8.12 41.97 -20.40
N THR A 693 -7.40 41.52 -19.36
CA THR A 693 -6.58 42.38 -18.50
C THR A 693 -5.36 42.92 -19.25
N LEU A 694 -4.69 42.09 -20.06
CA LEU A 694 -3.52 42.54 -20.83
C LEU A 694 -3.91 43.56 -21.92
N HIS A 695 -5.05 43.35 -22.61
CA HIS A 695 -5.56 44.30 -23.59
C HIS A 695 -5.97 45.63 -22.94
N ALA A 696 -6.64 45.58 -21.78
CA ALA A 696 -7.02 46.78 -21.03
C ALA A 696 -5.79 47.59 -20.58
N ALA A 697 -4.66 46.92 -20.34
CA ALA A 697 -3.39 47.55 -19.98
C ALA A 697 -2.58 48.04 -21.22
N GLY A 698 -3.08 47.87 -22.44
CA GLY A 698 -2.42 48.31 -23.67
C GLY A 698 -1.30 47.37 -24.18
N PHE A 699 -1.18 46.17 -23.61
CA PHE A 699 -0.27 45.15 -24.09
C PHE A 699 -0.88 44.37 -25.25
N THR A 700 -0.03 43.72 -26.04
CA THR A 700 -0.46 42.75 -27.06
C THR A 700 0.20 41.40 -26.82
N THR A 701 -0.46 40.32 -27.22
CA THR A 701 0.11 38.98 -27.10
C THR A 701 1.27 38.78 -28.09
N ALA A 702 2.20 37.91 -27.73
CA ALA A 702 3.29 37.43 -28.56
C ALA A 702 3.48 35.92 -28.35
N LEU A 703 3.99 35.25 -29.37
CA LEU A 703 4.54 33.90 -29.22
C LEU A 703 5.90 33.98 -28.52
N TYR A 704 6.34 32.89 -27.89
CA TYR A 704 7.61 32.88 -27.14
C TYR A 704 8.80 33.28 -28.01
N GLY A 705 8.87 32.75 -29.24
CA GLY A 705 9.92 33.10 -30.19
C GLY A 705 9.89 34.58 -30.62
N GLU A 706 8.70 35.16 -30.77
CA GLU A 706 8.55 36.60 -31.03
C GLU A 706 9.05 37.43 -29.85
N CYS A 707 8.79 36.99 -28.62
CA CYS A 707 9.34 37.60 -27.40
C CYS A 707 10.88 37.57 -27.37
N MET A 708 11.51 36.64 -28.08
CA MET A 708 12.97 36.55 -28.21
C MET A 708 13.52 37.27 -29.44
N ASN A 709 12.67 37.90 -30.25
CA ASN A 709 13.03 38.41 -31.57
C ASN A 709 13.65 37.31 -32.48
N ASP A 710 13.23 36.06 -32.28
CA ASP A 710 13.71 34.91 -33.04
C ASP A 710 12.81 34.68 -34.26
N PRO A 711 13.37 34.67 -35.49
CA PRO A 711 12.58 34.43 -36.70
C PRO A 711 11.81 33.10 -36.66
N PRO A 712 10.56 33.04 -37.15
CA PRO A 712 9.75 31.82 -37.14
C PRO A 712 10.38 30.59 -37.78
N GLU A 713 11.26 30.77 -38.78
CA GLU A 713 12.01 29.67 -39.40
C GLU A 713 12.87 28.89 -38.38
N ASN A 714 13.34 29.53 -37.30
CA ASN A 714 14.20 28.91 -36.29
C ASN A 714 13.44 28.14 -35.20
N TRP A 715 12.11 28.28 -35.13
CA TRP A 715 11.32 27.69 -34.02
C TRP A 715 11.20 26.17 -34.11
N TYR A 716 11.39 25.61 -35.31
CA TYR A 716 11.22 24.19 -35.58
C TYR A 716 12.33 23.64 -36.46
N ARG A 717 12.67 22.36 -36.25
CA ARG A 717 13.66 21.62 -37.02
C ARG A 717 13.00 20.61 -37.93
N ASN A 718 13.47 20.54 -39.16
CA ASN A 718 13.15 19.44 -40.06
C ASN A 718 13.64 18.12 -39.44
N SER A 719 12.74 17.13 -39.39
CA SER A 719 12.96 15.83 -38.75
C SER A 719 13.99 14.93 -39.43
N ILE A 720 14.49 15.31 -40.61
CA ILE A 720 15.50 14.56 -41.37
C ILE A 720 16.82 15.33 -41.41
N THR A 721 16.77 16.61 -41.78
CA THR A 721 18.00 17.41 -42.03
C THR A 721 18.49 18.18 -40.81
N GLY A 722 17.63 18.39 -39.80
CA GLY A 722 17.94 19.23 -38.63
C GLY A 722 17.98 20.74 -38.92
N GLN A 723 17.78 21.15 -40.17
CA GLN A 723 17.75 22.54 -40.60
C GLN A 723 16.40 23.21 -40.25
N PRO A 724 16.31 24.55 -40.32
CA PRO A 724 15.06 25.30 -40.18
C PRO A 724 13.92 24.70 -41.01
N TYR A 725 12.75 24.55 -40.41
CA TYR A 725 11.57 24.01 -41.09
C TYR A 725 10.83 25.12 -41.85
N ASN A 726 10.91 25.10 -43.18
CA ASN A 726 10.31 26.13 -44.04
C ASN A 726 8.88 25.79 -44.56
N GLY A 727 8.13 24.93 -43.86
CA GLY A 727 6.71 24.68 -44.17
C GLY A 727 6.41 23.83 -45.43
N SER A 728 7.42 23.34 -46.15
CA SER A 728 7.21 22.42 -47.29
C SER A 728 7.24 20.96 -46.83
N LEU A 729 6.06 20.36 -46.69
CA LEU A 729 5.90 18.90 -46.62
C LEU A 729 6.25 18.31 -48.00
N SER A 730 7.48 17.84 -48.19
CA SER A 730 7.80 16.98 -49.34
C SER A 730 7.22 15.58 -49.09
N HIS A 731 5.98 15.33 -49.52
CA HIS A 731 5.50 13.96 -49.74
C HIS A 731 6.31 13.34 -50.89
N ASN A 732 7.40 12.66 -50.58
CA ASN A 732 8.09 11.82 -51.55
C ASN A 732 7.68 10.37 -51.34
N SER A 733 6.56 10.00 -51.98
CA SER A 733 6.16 8.61 -52.18
C SER A 733 7.21 7.90 -53.03
N SER A 734 8.19 7.26 -52.40
CA SER A 734 9.10 6.33 -53.07
C SER A 734 8.52 4.92 -52.97
N SER A 735 7.59 4.64 -53.88
CA SER A 735 7.19 3.28 -54.25
C SER A 735 8.34 2.61 -55.01
N ALA A 736 9.26 1.98 -54.27
CA ALA A 736 10.16 0.99 -54.86
C ALA A 736 9.38 -0.30 -55.10
N SER A 737 8.82 -0.40 -56.30
CA SER A 737 8.29 -1.64 -56.86
C SER A 737 9.43 -2.63 -57.11
N THR A 738 9.28 -3.86 -56.61
CA THR A 738 9.96 -5.02 -57.20
C THR A 738 8.94 -6.14 -57.26
N ALA A 739 8.35 -6.30 -58.45
CA ALA A 739 7.44 -7.37 -58.78
C ALA A 739 8.20 -8.64 -59.18
N LYS A 740 7.73 -9.79 -58.66
CA LYS A 740 7.64 -11.12 -59.28
C LYS A 740 7.14 -12.08 -58.19
N SER A 741 6.18 -12.99 -58.36
CA SER A 741 5.30 -13.39 -59.47
C SER A 741 4.43 -14.56 -58.99
N VAL A 742 3.38 -14.89 -59.74
CA VAL A 742 2.63 -16.18 -59.80
C VAL A 742 1.51 -16.32 -58.76
N SER A 743 0.25 -16.67 -59.06
CA SER A 743 -0.55 -16.82 -60.29
C SER A 743 -2.02 -16.93 -59.86
N ALA A 744 -2.95 -16.51 -60.73
CA ALA A 744 -4.38 -16.80 -60.60
C ALA A 744 -4.74 -18.10 -61.33
N SER A 745 -5.69 -18.87 -60.78
CA SER A 745 -6.55 -19.85 -61.48
C SER A 745 -7.73 -20.14 -60.54
N SER A 746 -8.91 -19.54 -60.74
CA SER A 746 -10.04 -19.95 -61.60
C SER A 746 -10.99 -20.98 -60.98
N ASN A 747 -12.29 -20.72 -61.20
CA ASN A 747 -13.50 -21.58 -61.12
C ASN A 747 -14.30 -21.56 -59.81
N SER A 748 -15.45 -20.89 -59.80
CA SER A 748 -16.80 -21.40 -60.18
C SER A 748 -17.60 -21.63 -58.86
N THR A 749 -18.90 -21.45 -58.67
CA THR A 749 -20.11 -21.14 -59.45
C THR A 749 -21.21 -20.82 -58.40
N THR A 750 -22.27 -20.06 -58.76
CA THR A 750 -23.70 -20.21 -58.30
C THR A 750 -24.05 -20.04 -56.80
N THR A 751 -25.17 -19.48 -56.32
CA THR A 751 -26.37 -18.74 -56.82
C THR A 751 -27.18 -18.32 -55.58
N ASN A 752 -28.00 -17.26 -55.71
CA ASN A 752 -29.29 -17.00 -55.01
C ASN A 752 -29.22 -16.69 -53.48
N THR A 753 -30.02 -15.80 -52.86
CA THR A 753 -31.29 -15.16 -53.23
C THR A 753 -31.51 -13.90 -52.38
N ILE A 754 -32.39 -13.06 -52.91
CA ILE A 754 -32.97 -11.80 -52.42
C ILE A 754 -33.74 -11.96 -51.10
N HIS A 755 -33.71 -10.93 -50.22
CA HIS A 755 -34.92 -10.34 -49.60
C HIS A 755 -34.63 -8.95 -49.02
N THR A 756 -35.23 -7.95 -49.66
CA THR A 756 -35.50 -6.60 -49.15
C THR A 756 -36.62 -6.63 -48.12
N LEU A 757 -36.52 -5.86 -47.03
CA LEU A 757 -37.64 -5.05 -46.54
C LEU A 757 -37.15 -3.88 -45.68
N SER A 758 -37.75 -2.72 -45.96
CA SER A 758 -37.54 -1.38 -45.43
C SER A 758 -38.10 -1.20 -44.01
N THR A 759 -37.50 -0.32 -43.19
CA THR A 759 -38.05 1.00 -42.74
C THR A 759 -37.46 1.48 -41.40
N SER A 760 -37.06 2.76 -41.41
CA SER A 760 -37.13 3.78 -40.34
C SER A 760 -36.56 3.51 -38.94
N THR A 761 -35.53 4.28 -38.56
CA THR A 761 -35.37 4.76 -37.18
C THR A 761 -34.92 6.22 -37.18
N SER A 762 -35.76 7.05 -36.57
CA SER A 762 -35.51 8.42 -36.12
C SER A 762 -34.65 8.41 -34.85
N SER A 763 -33.85 9.48 -34.69
CA SER A 763 -33.02 9.79 -33.52
C SER A 763 -33.77 9.75 -32.18
N PRO A 764 -33.03 9.55 -31.07
CA PRO A 764 -32.90 10.65 -30.12
C PRO A 764 -31.46 10.84 -29.57
N THR A 765 -31.18 12.08 -29.21
CA THR A 765 -30.05 12.59 -28.41
C THR A 765 -29.87 11.88 -27.06
N PRO A 766 -28.64 11.84 -26.50
CA PRO A 766 -28.44 11.79 -25.06
C PRO A 766 -27.77 13.05 -24.52
N SER A 767 -28.34 13.48 -23.40
CA SER A 767 -28.00 14.60 -22.54
C SER A 767 -26.73 14.36 -21.71
N ALA A 768 -26.18 15.48 -21.23
CA ALA A 768 -25.03 15.62 -20.34
C ALA A 768 -25.04 14.71 -19.11
N VAL A 769 -23.85 14.23 -18.73
CA VAL A 769 -23.55 13.65 -17.42
C VAL A 769 -22.39 14.43 -16.81
N ASP A 770 -22.67 14.92 -15.61
CA ASP A 770 -21.85 15.67 -14.66
C ASP A 770 -20.71 14.78 -14.13
N GLY A 771 -19.46 15.26 -14.14
CA GLY A 771 -18.27 14.51 -13.76
C GLY A 771 -17.40 15.32 -12.80
N GLY A 772 -17.44 14.93 -11.52
CA GLY A 772 -16.85 15.65 -10.39
C GLY A 772 -15.32 15.68 -10.35
N GLU A 773 -14.86 16.77 -9.75
CA GLU A 773 -13.47 17.18 -9.49
C GLU A 773 -12.70 16.18 -8.61
N GLY A 774 -11.50 15.80 -9.04
CA GLY A 774 -10.49 15.10 -8.25
C GLY A 774 -9.12 15.74 -8.49
N ALA A 775 -8.79 16.72 -7.66
CA ALA A 775 -7.54 17.49 -7.74
C ALA A 775 -6.31 16.62 -7.36
N PHE A 776 -5.36 16.48 -8.28
CA PHE A 776 -4.05 15.91 -8.03
C PHE A 776 -3.13 17.00 -7.46
N GLY A 777 -3.03 17.06 -6.14
CA GLY A 777 -2.15 17.99 -5.42
C GLY A 777 -0.72 17.45 -5.30
N SER A 778 0.23 18.17 -5.88
CA SER A 778 1.67 17.97 -5.71
C SER A 778 2.14 18.55 -4.38
N ARG A 779 2.88 17.77 -3.58
CA ARG A 779 3.58 18.26 -2.37
C ARG A 779 5.00 18.66 -2.75
N THR A 780 5.38 19.91 -2.51
CA THR A 780 6.79 20.26 -2.24
C THR A 780 6.90 21.12 -0.99
N GLY A 781 7.84 20.72 -0.13
CA GLY A 781 8.16 21.35 1.12
C GLY A 781 8.90 22.68 0.92
N ASN A 782 8.55 23.61 1.78
CA ASN A 782 9.11 24.94 1.89
C ASN A 782 10.58 24.85 2.37
N ALA A 783 11.54 25.33 1.58
CA ALA A 783 12.92 25.55 2.02
C ALA A 783 13.37 26.95 1.59
N THR A 784 13.42 27.84 2.57
CA THR A 784 13.96 29.19 2.52
C THR A 784 15.45 29.18 2.18
N SER A 785 15.84 29.93 1.15
CA SER A 785 17.24 30.14 0.76
C SER A 785 17.84 31.34 1.49
N GLY A 786 18.89 31.10 2.28
CA GLY A 786 19.86 32.09 2.73
C GLY A 786 21.23 31.69 2.20
N GLY A 787 21.86 32.55 1.39
CA GLY A 787 23.05 32.22 0.60
C GLY A 787 24.39 32.25 1.33
N ALA A 788 25.43 31.72 0.67
CA ALA A 788 26.74 32.36 0.47
C ALA A 788 27.75 31.39 -0.21
N SER A 789 28.61 31.99 -1.04
CA SER A 789 29.76 31.48 -1.82
C SER A 789 30.68 30.42 -1.22
N GLY A 790 31.35 29.65 -2.10
CA GLY A 790 32.64 29.01 -1.78
C GLY A 790 33.18 28.06 -2.85
N THR A 791 34.20 28.51 -3.57
CA THR A 791 35.00 27.88 -4.66
C THR A 791 35.82 26.63 -4.28
N ASN A 792 35.95 25.66 -5.22
CA ASN A 792 37.21 25.16 -5.86
C ASN A 792 37.25 23.64 -6.19
N SER A 793 37.31 23.35 -7.51
CA SER A 793 38.26 22.49 -8.25
C SER A 793 38.82 21.18 -7.64
N THR A 794 38.65 20.02 -8.31
CA THR A 794 39.63 19.42 -9.28
C THR A 794 39.37 17.92 -9.58
N ASN A 795 39.45 17.59 -10.88
CA ASN A 795 40.02 16.40 -11.57
C ASN A 795 39.56 14.96 -11.21
N VAL A 796 38.83 14.24 -12.08
CA VAL A 796 39.23 13.54 -13.34
C VAL A 796 39.99 12.23 -13.09
N THR A 797 39.40 11.08 -13.47
CA THR A 797 39.87 10.23 -14.59
C THR A 797 38.94 9.02 -14.86
N ASN A 798 38.69 8.80 -16.15
CA ASN A 798 37.98 7.70 -16.82
C ASN A 798 38.68 6.34 -16.73
N SER A 799 37.91 5.26 -16.95
CA SER A 799 38.26 4.27 -18.00
C SER A 799 37.04 3.45 -18.49
N THR A 800 36.87 3.51 -19.81
CA THR A 800 36.05 2.74 -20.77
C THR A 800 36.46 1.24 -20.82
N ILE A 801 35.70 0.26 -21.35
CA ILE A 801 35.36 -0.03 -22.78
C ILE A 801 34.36 -1.22 -22.84
N ALA A 802 33.48 -1.21 -23.86
CA ALA A 802 32.48 -2.22 -24.24
C ALA A 802 32.94 -3.20 -25.36
N LYS A 803 32.21 -4.33 -25.55
CA LYS A 803 31.85 -5.03 -26.83
C LYS A 803 31.05 -6.34 -26.53
N SER A 804 29.76 -6.49 -26.91
CA SER A 804 29.16 -7.13 -28.12
C SER A 804 29.62 -8.58 -28.43
N GLN A 805 28.84 -9.61 -28.82
CA GLN A 805 27.42 -9.87 -29.18
C GLN A 805 27.23 -11.41 -29.40
N SER A 806 25.98 -11.89 -29.41
CA SER A 806 25.41 -13.04 -30.19
C SER A 806 25.21 -14.47 -29.60
N ALA A 807 23.94 -14.75 -29.27
CA ALA A 807 23.07 -15.92 -29.58
C ALA A 807 23.49 -17.40 -29.39
N SER A 808 22.78 -18.11 -28.50
CA SER A 808 22.18 -19.45 -28.72
C SER A 808 21.14 -19.77 -27.64
N GLY A 809 19.97 -20.28 -28.03
CA GLY A 809 18.80 -20.45 -27.17
C GLY A 809 18.76 -21.70 -26.30
N GLY A 810 17.85 -21.65 -25.31
CA GLY A 810 17.19 -22.81 -24.72
C GLY A 810 17.96 -23.61 -23.66
N ALA A 811 18.04 -23.09 -22.42
CA ALA A 811 18.03 -23.86 -21.15
C ALA A 811 18.61 -23.03 -19.97
N THR A 812 17.95 -21.97 -19.52
CA THR A 812 18.39 -21.24 -18.31
C THR A 812 17.21 -20.54 -17.62
N LYS A 813 16.23 -21.31 -17.13
CA LYS A 813 15.21 -20.81 -16.19
C LYS A 813 15.31 -21.36 -14.76
N LEU A 814 16.27 -22.26 -14.48
CA LEU A 814 16.56 -22.73 -13.11
C LEU A 814 17.80 -22.09 -12.46
N SER A 815 18.73 -21.50 -13.25
CA SER A 815 19.98 -20.96 -12.71
C SER A 815 19.85 -19.50 -12.21
N THR A 816 18.84 -18.77 -12.67
CA THR A 816 18.62 -17.35 -12.30
C THR A 816 17.93 -17.18 -10.95
N THR A 817 17.31 -18.23 -10.42
CA THR A 817 16.63 -18.24 -9.11
C THR A 817 17.62 -18.26 -7.95
N ALA A 818 18.80 -18.89 -8.12
CA ALA A 818 19.85 -18.88 -7.09
C ALA A 818 20.61 -17.53 -7.04
N GLY A 819 20.73 -16.82 -8.17
CA GLY A 819 21.42 -15.53 -8.24
C GLY A 819 20.65 -14.37 -7.61
N LYS A 820 19.31 -14.38 -7.70
CA LYS A 820 18.46 -13.28 -7.17
C LYS A 820 18.14 -13.39 -5.67
N LEU A 821 18.32 -14.56 -5.06
CA LEU A 821 18.27 -14.71 -3.59
C LEU A 821 19.52 -14.12 -2.89
N GLY A 822 20.61 -13.87 -3.62
CA GLY A 822 21.84 -13.31 -3.08
C GLY A 822 21.90 -11.78 -3.02
N GLU A 823 21.04 -11.06 -3.75
CA GLU A 823 21.10 -9.59 -3.86
C GLU A 823 20.13 -8.85 -2.92
N LEU A 824 19.18 -9.54 -2.28
CA LEU A 824 18.42 -9.01 -1.15
C LEU A 824 19.17 -9.33 0.14
N GLY A 825 20.16 -8.49 0.48
CA GLY A 825 21.08 -8.64 1.60
C GLY A 825 20.44 -8.53 2.99
N LEU A 826 19.49 -9.41 3.34
CA LEU A 826 18.83 -9.45 4.65
C LEU A 826 18.41 -10.85 5.12
N THR A 827 19.05 -11.96 4.72
CA THR A 827 18.66 -13.30 5.25
C THR A 827 19.76 -14.33 5.56
N TRP A 828 21.07 -14.02 5.44
CA TRP A 828 22.13 -14.97 5.85
C TRP A 828 23.12 -14.46 6.90
N GLY A 829 23.21 -13.13 7.08
CA GLY A 829 24.13 -12.52 8.05
C GLY A 829 23.78 -12.81 9.52
N LEU A 830 22.49 -12.79 9.87
CA LEU A 830 22.02 -13.06 11.24
C LEU A 830 22.15 -14.55 11.61
N LEU A 831 21.89 -15.46 10.68
CA LEU A 831 22.12 -16.90 10.89
C LEU A 831 23.62 -17.24 10.94
N SER A 832 24.45 -16.66 10.06
CA SER A 832 25.91 -16.86 10.13
C SER A 832 26.54 -16.25 11.38
N TRP A 833 26.07 -15.09 11.86
CA TRP A 833 26.57 -14.48 13.09
C TRP A 833 26.18 -15.32 14.34
N MET A 834 25.01 -15.96 14.34
CA MET A 834 24.61 -16.91 15.40
C MET A 834 25.42 -18.21 15.37
N PHE A 835 25.89 -18.66 14.20
CA PHE A 835 26.76 -19.85 14.09
C PHE A 835 28.25 -19.54 14.36
N LEU A 836 28.74 -18.32 14.05
CA LEU A 836 30.14 -17.94 14.23
C LEU A 836 30.49 -17.33 15.60
N THR A 837 29.49 -17.00 16.42
CA THR A 837 29.69 -16.65 17.84
C THR A 837 29.52 -17.85 18.79
N TRP A 838 29.41 -19.06 18.22
CA TRP A 838 29.35 -20.35 18.91
C TRP A 838 30.53 -21.25 18.51
N ALA A 839 31.73 -20.67 18.47
CA ALA A 839 33.01 -21.36 18.53
C ALA A 839 33.81 -20.83 19.73
#